data_AF-A0A3N4KSY2-F1
#
_entry.id   AF-A0A3N4KSY2-F1
#
_cell.length_a   1.000
_cell.length_b   1.000
_cell.length_c   1.000
_cell.angle_alpha   90.00
_cell.angle_beta   90.00
_cell.angle_gamma   90.00
#
_symmetry.space_group_name_H-M   'P 1'
#
loop_
_entity.id
_entity.type
_entity.pdbx_description
1 polymer ?
#
loop_
_entity_poly.entity_id
_entity_poly.type
_entity_poly.pdbx_seq_one_letter_code
_entity_poly.pdbx_strand_id
1 'polypeptide(L)'
;MLDFIKTFILVESEPSELKFEILALLLQQLSSRGQYLPLKDLETLLATGDAPKTFYNALAGYILSVPKEEIEDLDIEHYHMDFEAELHEWMVSLDCALIKQVKSVREAALSTLDTNLRNGKNIPHLERHFSTLLASFAVHREDAAGFEWEEPTGSEIKEKMERLFSVIQDKMFENPPDAPQTEVFLMAASLLNSIDKNRLLKFITSDNRRSTLTANTTALLNVLIRDMNSGEAESVELRNWLLMVFDHLTRRFAEDKMLSDKILDFTKQLERLLNLGTINLNSSVPRPTLNAVLEVGLENHIHIPEVVYFAAVIVSQLPANALEVAKLLQIVLGHSQNPLLLRNNYFDTQEISYHTAFLIYRLFSMASSRQSNVTTLDGVLSLYRGSNDIIDAALYMIICDIEAHLARSIGDRIASWTVAESSDIPLVSRVRGRLTVTIDSKTLARSVFQSSPNRPIIPKEKLKQLEFFMTISKNEDQHLSKTYDLEFILPALTFCLNSEQQVIEITTIIERHCLGFTITGLCSDRSRVRGMAIGFIMTSIAKLEKSSHREKHQILGLLCTLVASISDKEKKDGEQGLKHPIPTVLGVFFAQCVQIVINPGHFLYEKIMTLLLQQGPIMDLYDLPYILQVASLERGDDYYKEISWVLGILVAGLKTTQDLAIYHNRRIFGGCLNAYVAPHCSDRAKERILELLWNTAAVEGGATTLITRNAIMSFIETQANSAEKDDLVLLKRLSARLYEASSKGHVKEWAKGNLEAHLEDIFVK
;
A
#
# COMPACT_ATOMS: atom_id res chain seq x y z
N MET A 1 -15.85 -44.35 -27.40
CA MET A 1 -16.55 -43.13 -27.85
C MET A 1 -15.81 -42.51 -29.02
N LEU A 2 -14.52 -42.19 -28.87
CA LEU A 2 -13.65 -41.77 -29.99
C LEU A 2 -13.65 -42.78 -31.15
N ASP A 3 -13.50 -44.09 -30.88
CA ASP A 3 -13.60 -45.12 -31.92
C ASP A 3 -14.99 -45.21 -32.59
N PHE A 4 -16.05 -44.85 -31.85
CA PHE A 4 -17.41 -44.85 -32.37
C PHE A 4 -17.65 -43.66 -33.32
N ILE A 5 -17.09 -42.49 -32.99
CA ILE A 5 -17.10 -41.30 -33.85
C ILE A 5 -16.29 -41.55 -35.13
N LYS A 6 -15.09 -42.14 -35.03
CA LYS A 6 -14.29 -42.54 -36.20
C LYS A 6 -15.05 -43.46 -37.15
N THR A 7 -15.77 -44.44 -36.58
CA THR A 7 -16.59 -45.36 -37.36
C THR A 7 -17.76 -44.64 -38.04
N PHE A 8 -18.33 -43.61 -37.40
CA PHE A 8 -19.42 -42.81 -37.96
C PHE A 8 -18.98 -41.81 -39.05
N ILE A 9 -17.77 -41.25 -38.92
CA ILE A 9 -17.16 -40.34 -39.91
C ILE A 9 -16.80 -41.10 -41.20
N LEU A 10 -16.28 -42.33 -41.09
CA LEU A 10 -15.80 -43.13 -42.24
C LEU A 10 -16.89 -43.86 -43.05
N VAL A 11 -18.13 -43.92 -42.58
CA VAL A 11 -19.22 -44.62 -43.30
C VAL A 11 -19.87 -43.68 -44.33
N GLU A 12 -19.53 -43.89 -45.60
CA GLU A 12 -20.12 -43.29 -46.82
C GLU A 12 -21.55 -43.81 -47.09
N SER A 13 -22.47 -43.65 -46.13
CA SER A 13 -23.92 -43.81 -46.39
C SER A 13 -24.59 -42.45 -46.40
N GLU A 14 -25.64 -42.28 -47.23
CA GLU A 14 -26.41 -41.04 -47.38
C GLU A 14 -26.64 -40.30 -46.03
N PRO A 15 -26.49 -38.97 -46.00
CA PRO A 15 -26.62 -38.19 -44.77
C PRO A 15 -28.07 -38.25 -44.25
N SER A 16 -28.35 -39.16 -43.33
CA SER A 16 -29.61 -39.15 -42.57
C SER A 16 -29.53 -38.14 -41.43
N GLU A 17 -30.57 -37.33 -41.20
CA GLU A 17 -30.66 -36.40 -40.03
C GLU A 17 -30.26 -37.05 -38.70
N LEU A 18 -30.63 -38.33 -38.53
CA LEU A 18 -30.32 -39.14 -37.35
C LEU A 18 -28.81 -39.30 -37.10
N LYS A 19 -27.99 -39.32 -38.16
CA LYS A 19 -26.52 -39.40 -38.09
C LYS A 19 -25.94 -38.15 -37.43
N PHE A 20 -26.43 -36.98 -37.82
CA PHE A 20 -25.98 -35.70 -37.29
C PHE A 20 -26.48 -35.44 -35.87
N GLU A 21 -27.67 -35.91 -35.50
CA GLU A 21 -28.15 -35.83 -34.11
C GLU A 21 -27.29 -36.68 -33.15
N ILE A 22 -26.92 -37.89 -33.57
CA ILE A 22 -26.02 -38.76 -32.79
C ILE A 22 -24.64 -38.10 -32.65
N LEU A 23 -24.09 -37.56 -33.75
CA LEU A 23 -22.82 -36.82 -33.71
C LEU A 23 -22.89 -35.60 -32.79
N ALA A 24 -23.99 -34.84 -32.80
CA ALA A 24 -24.19 -33.70 -31.93
C ALA A 24 -24.19 -34.09 -30.43
N LEU A 25 -24.89 -35.17 -30.07
CA LEU A 25 -24.90 -35.70 -28.70
C LEU A 25 -23.52 -36.20 -28.24
N LEU A 26 -22.77 -36.83 -29.15
CA LEU A 26 -21.41 -37.29 -28.88
C LEU A 26 -20.44 -36.13 -28.65
N LEU A 27 -20.53 -35.06 -29.46
CA LEU A 27 -19.72 -33.85 -29.28
C LEU A 27 -20.02 -33.15 -27.93
N GLN A 28 -21.28 -33.08 -27.53
CA GLN A 28 -21.67 -32.56 -26.21
C GLN A 28 -21.14 -33.43 -25.06
N GLN A 29 -21.20 -34.77 -25.19
CA GLN A 29 -20.62 -35.69 -24.20
C GLN A 29 -19.11 -35.54 -24.09
N LEU A 30 -18.39 -35.43 -25.22
CA LEU A 30 -16.95 -35.22 -25.23
C LEU A 30 -16.56 -33.91 -24.55
N SER A 31 -17.27 -32.81 -24.85
CA SER A 31 -17.09 -31.51 -24.20
C SER A 31 -17.26 -31.60 -22.68
N SER A 32 -18.33 -32.27 -22.21
CA SER A 32 -18.57 -32.44 -20.75
C SER A 32 -17.53 -33.31 -20.03
N ARG A 33 -16.83 -34.17 -20.77
CA ARG A 33 -15.83 -35.11 -20.24
C ARG A 33 -14.38 -34.64 -20.44
N GLY A 34 -14.17 -33.50 -21.12
CA GLY A 34 -12.83 -33.00 -21.45
C GLY A 34 -12.02 -33.97 -22.31
N GLN A 35 -12.66 -34.65 -23.26
CA GLN A 35 -12.00 -35.59 -24.18
C GLN A 35 -11.92 -35.01 -25.58
N TYR A 36 -10.74 -35.12 -26.21
CA TYR A 36 -10.45 -34.46 -27.48
C TYR A 36 -10.29 -35.45 -28.64
N LEU A 37 -10.90 -35.11 -29.77
CA LEU A 37 -10.77 -35.78 -31.05
C LEU A 37 -9.41 -35.47 -31.68
N PRO A 38 -8.80 -36.43 -32.39
CA PRO A 38 -7.67 -36.16 -33.26
C PRO A 38 -8.00 -35.08 -34.31
N LEU A 39 -7.03 -34.20 -34.63
CA LEU A 39 -7.19 -33.10 -35.59
C LEU A 39 -7.81 -33.54 -36.92
N LYS A 40 -7.34 -34.64 -37.51
CA LYS A 40 -7.87 -35.20 -38.76
C LYS A 40 -9.36 -35.53 -38.71
N ASP A 41 -9.84 -36.04 -37.57
CA ASP A 41 -11.25 -36.37 -37.40
C ASP A 41 -12.08 -35.07 -37.29
N LEU A 42 -11.52 -34.02 -36.68
CA LEU A 42 -12.14 -32.69 -36.61
C LEU A 42 -12.18 -32.00 -37.99
N GLU A 43 -11.12 -32.10 -38.78
CA GLU A 43 -11.05 -31.61 -40.16
C GLU A 43 -12.15 -32.25 -41.03
N THR A 44 -12.33 -33.56 -40.92
CA THR A 44 -13.41 -34.26 -41.66
C THR A 44 -14.81 -33.84 -41.23
N LEU A 45 -14.99 -33.46 -39.96
CA LEU A 45 -16.28 -32.93 -39.45
C LEU A 45 -16.52 -31.49 -39.91
N LEU A 46 -15.48 -30.70 -40.17
CA LEU A 46 -15.60 -29.34 -40.70
C LEU A 46 -15.89 -29.33 -42.20
N ALA A 47 -15.38 -30.32 -42.95
CA ALA A 47 -15.61 -30.42 -44.39
C ALA A 47 -17.04 -30.85 -44.79
N THR A 48 -17.93 -31.17 -43.85
CA THR A 48 -19.31 -31.58 -44.15
C THR A 48 -20.19 -30.36 -44.47
N GLY A 49 -20.35 -30.04 -45.76
CA GLY A 49 -21.03 -28.82 -46.22
C GLY A 49 -22.56 -28.75 -46.07
N ASP A 50 -23.24 -29.79 -45.58
CA ASP A 50 -24.71 -29.81 -45.48
C ASP A 50 -25.18 -30.60 -44.23
N ALA A 51 -25.40 -29.90 -43.10
CA ALA A 51 -25.69 -30.49 -41.79
C ALA A 51 -26.75 -29.68 -41.01
N PRO A 52 -27.54 -30.31 -40.12
CA PRO A 52 -28.58 -29.64 -39.35
C PRO A 52 -28.01 -28.74 -38.23
N LYS A 53 -28.80 -27.72 -37.85
CA LYS A 53 -28.48 -26.71 -36.81
C LYS A 53 -27.94 -27.30 -35.51
N THR A 54 -28.50 -28.42 -35.06
CA THR A 54 -28.13 -29.10 -33.81
C THR A 54 -26.68 -29.57 -33.81
N PHE A 55 -26.19 -30.05 -34.96
CA PHE A 55 -24.82 -30.48 -35.14
C PHE A 55 -23.84 -29.30 -35.10
N TYR A 56 -24.08 -28.25 -35.88
CA TYR A 56 -23.21 -27.07 -35.91
C TYR A 56 -23.07 -26.39 -34.54
N ASN A 57 -24.17 -26.26 -33.78
CA ASN A 57 -24.13 -25.71 -32.42
C ASN A 57 -23.33 -26.60 -31.46
N ALA A 58 -23.47 -27.93 -31.56
CA ALA A 58 -22.70 -28.87 -30.74
C ALA A 58 -21.21 -28.87 -31.11
N LEU A 59 -20.88 -28.74 -32.40
CA LEU A 59 -19.52 -28.64 -32.90
C LEU A 59 -18.85 -27.33 -32.44
N ALA A 60 -19.54 -26.19 -32.55
CA ALA A 60 -19.06 -24.90 -32.05
C ALA A 60 -18.81 -24.93 -30.53
N GLY A 61 -19.73 -25.53 -29.76
CA GLY A 61 -19.57 -25.71 -28.31
C GLY A 61 -18.41 -26.64 -27.95
N TYR A 62 -18.21 -27.70 -28.73
CA TYR A 62 -17.08 -28.61 -28.55
C TYR A 62 -15.74 -27.91 -28.84
N ILE A 63 -15.61 -27.18 -29.95
CA ILE A 63 -14.39 -26.42 -30.30
C ILE A 63 -14.03 -25.40 -29.21
N LEU A 64 -15.01 -24.71 -28.64
CA LEU A 64 -14.79 -23.78 -27.53
C LEU A 64 -14.33 -24.47 -26.22
N SER A 65 -14.56 -25.77 -26.06
CA SER A 65 -14.15 -26.54 -24.88
C SER A 65 -12.77 -27.17 -24.97
N VAL A 66 -12.15 -27.16 -26.15
CA VAL A 66 -10.81 -27.72 -26.34
C VAL A 66 -9.74 -26.67 -26.05
N PRO A 67 -8.63 -27.02 -25.37
CA PRO A 67 -7.49 -26.14 -25.16
C PRO A 67 -6.91 -25.63 -26.48
N LYS A 68 -6.50 -24.35 -26.52
CA LYS A 68 -5.93 -23.71 -27.73
C LYS A 68 -4.75 -24.51 -28.31
N GLU A 69 -3.88 -25.00 -27.43
CA GLU A 69 -2.69 -25.79 -27.76
C GLU A 69 -3.00 -27.08 -28.55
N GLU A 70 -4.20 -27.64 -28.39
CA GLU A 70 -4.59 -28.90 -29.05
C GLU A 70 -5.28 -28.68 -30.41
N ILE A 71 -5.70 -27.45 -30.75
CA ILE A 71 -6.35 -27.10 -32.02
C ILE A 71 -5.52 -26.10 -32.85
N GLU A 72 -4.39 -25.61 -32.35
CA GLU A 72 -3.62 -24.56 -33.03
C GLU A 72 -3.13 -24.95 -34.44
N ASP A 73 -2.81 -26.24 -34.64
CA ASP A 73 -2.32 -26.82 -35.91
C ASP A 73 -3.45 -27.35 -36.83
N LEU A 74 -4.71 -26.99 -36.58
CA LEU A 74 -5.84 -27.43 -37.41
C LEU A 74 -5.69 -26.93 -38.86
N ASP A 75 -5.75 -27.85 -39.82
CA ASP A 75 -5.73 -27.53 -41.25
C ASP A 75 -7.14 -27.30 -41.79
N ILE A 76 -7.31 -26.20 -42.52
CA ILE A 76 -8.61 -25.61 -42.84
C ILE A 76 -8.71 -25.34 -44.35
N GLU A 77 -7.77 -25.86 -45.14
CA GLU A 77 -7.77 -25.77 -46.61
C GLU A 77 -9.11 -26.17 -47.24
N HIS A 78 -9.88 -27.04 -46.59
CA HIS A 78 -11.15 -27.58 -47.08
C HIS A 78 -12.40 -26.93 -46.47
N TYR A 79 -12.26 -26.00 -45.51
CA TYR A 79 -13.37 -25.26 -44.91
C TYR A 79 -13.36 -23.82 -45.42
N HIS A 80 -14.24 -23.54 -46.37
CA HIS A 80 -14.42 -22.19 -46.90
C HIS A 80 -15.37 -21.38 -46.00
N MET A 81 -14.81 -20.40 -45.29
CA MET A 81 -15.62 -19.33 -44.68
C MET A 81 -16.18 -18.44 -45.79
N ASP A 82 -17.39 -18.76 -46.26
CA ASP A 82 -18.07 -17.98 -47.29
C ASP A 82 -18.87 -16.83 -46.68
N PHE A 83 -18.24 -15.66 -46.57
CA PHE A 83 -18.88 -14.44 -46.06
C PHE A 83 -19.85 -13.78 -47.06
N GLU A 84 -20.13 -14.38 -48.23
CA GLU A 84 -20.93 -13.77 -49.31
C GLU A 84 -22.36 -14.30 -49.39
N ALA A 85 -22.62 -15.52 -48.92
CA ALA A 85 -23.96 -16.12 -48.88
C ALA A 85 -24.75 -15.64 -47.65
N GLU A 86 -26.10 -15.67 -47.69
CA GLU A 86 -26.93 -15.60 -46.47
C GLU A 86 -26.65 -16.83 -45.60
N LEU A 87 -25.54 -16.78 -44.86
CA LEU A 87 -25.14 -17.81 -43.92
C LEU A 87 -26.20 -17.92 -42.83
N HIS A 88 -26.66 -19.14 -42.56
CA HIS A 88 -27.55 -19.40 -41.45
C HIS A 88 -26.86 -19.13 -40.10
N GLU A 89 -27.61 -18.66 -39.11
CA GLU A 89 -27.14 -18.19 -37.78
C GLU A 89 -26.22 -19.18 -37.02
N TRP A 90 -26.36 -20.48 -37.29
CA TRP A 90 -25.54 -21.53 -36.69
C TRP A 90 -24.16 -21.69 -37.32
N MET A 91 -23.99 -21.40 -38.61
CA MET A 91 -22.68 -21.42 -39.28
C MET A 91 -21.80 -20.27 -38.75
N VAL A 92 -22.39 -19.09 -38.56
CA VAL A 92 -21.73 -17.94 -37.90
C VAL A 92 -21.22 -18.30 -36.50
N SER A 93 -21.95 -19.16 -35.77
CA SER A 93 -21.54 -19.58 -34.42
C SER A 93 -20.33 -20.52 -34.46
N LEU A 94 -20.20 -21.34 -35.51
CA LEU A 94 -19.03 -22.18 -35.77
C LEU A 94 -17.81 -21.33 -36.19
N ASP A 95 -18.00 -20.39 -37.11
CA ASP A 95 -16.96 -19.44 -37.55
C ASP A 95 -16.40 -18.65 -36.37
N CYS A 96 -17.28 -18.11 -35.51
CA CYS A 96 -16.90 -17.44 -34.27
C CYS A 96 -16.07 -18.32 -33.31
N ALA A 97 -16.40 -19.62 -33.21
CA ALA A 97 -15.66 -20.57 -32.36
C ALA A 97 -14.26 -20.85 -32.91
N LEU A 98 -14.14 -21.05 -34.24
CA LEU A 98 -12.88 -21.28 -34.93
C LEU A 98 -11.97 -20.05 -34.87
N ILE A 99 -12.50 -18.86 -35.10
CA ILE A 99 -11.75 -17.58 -34.99
C ILE A 99 -11.14 -17.40 -33.60
N LYS A 100 -11.87 -17.80 -32.54
CA LYS A 100 -11.43 -17.63 -31.16
C LYS A 100 -10.30 -18.60 -30.78
N GLN A 101 -10.34 -19.83 -31.30
CA GLN A 101 -9.45 -20.91 -30.89
C GLN A 101 -8.25 -21.10 -31.80
N VAL A 102 -8.37 -20.80 -33.11
CA VAL A 102 -7.34 -21.14 -34.11
C VAL A 102 -6.74 -19.88 -34.72
N LYS A 103 -5.42 -19.73 -34.58
CA LYS A 103 -4.69 -18.54 -35.03
C LYS A 103 -4.70 -18.37 -36.55
N SER A 104 -4.51 -19.46 -37.30
CA SER A 104 -4.54 -19.45 -38.78
C SER A 104 -5.91 -18.99 -39.31
N VAL A 105 -7.01 -19.46 -38.71
CA VAL A 105 -8.38 -19.00 -39.03
C VAL A 105 -8.54 -17.52 -38.76
N ARG A 106 -8.08 -17.07 -37.59
CA ARG A 106 -8.24 -15.69 -37.15
C ARG A 106 -7.63 -14.71 -38.16
N GLU A 107 -6.42 -14.99 -38.64
CA GLU A 107 -5.73 -14.16 -39.63
C GLU A 107 -6.37 -14.27 -41.02
N ALA A 108 -6.73 -15.49 -41.46
CA ALA A 108 -7.40 -15.73 -42.74
C ALA A 108 -8.80 -15.08 -42.83
N ALA A 109 -9.58 -15.15 -41.75
CA ALA A 109 -10.88 -14.49 -41.64
C ALA A 109 -10.73 -12.98 -41.76
N LEU A 110 -9.74 -12.39 -41.06
CA LEU A 110 -9.47 -10.96 -41.12
C LEU A 110 -9.08 -10.51 -42.53
N SER A 111 -8.22 -11.25 -43.24
CA SER A 111 -7.85 -10.92 -44.62
C SER A 111 -9.03 -11.01 -45.58
N THR A 112 -9.86 -12.04 -45.43
CA THR A 112 -11.00 -12.30 -46.33
C THR A 112 -12.08 -11.21 -46.16
N LEU A 113 -12.37 -10.83 -44.91
CA LEU A 113 -13.29 -9.74 -44.61
C LEU A 113 -12.78 -8.38 -45.13
N ASP A 114 -11.48 -8.07 -44.99
CA ASP A 114 -10.88 -6.84 -45.56
C ASP A 114 -10.98 -6.81 -47.08
N THR A 115 -10.72 -7.92 -47.78
CA THR A 115 -10.85 -8.00 -49.24
C THR A 115 -12.30 -7.83 -49.70
N ASN A 116 -13.26 -8.43 -49.00
CA ASN A 116 -14.68 -8.33 -49.34
C ASN A 116 -15.22 -6.92 -49.13
N LEU A 117 -14.76 -6.23 -48.08
CA LEU A 117 -15.05 -4.81 -47.85
C LEU A 117 -14.48 -3.91 -48.94
N ARG A 118 -13.22 -4.10 -49.35
CA ARG A 118 -12.60 -3.32 -50.46
C ARG A 118 -13.34 -3.51 -51.78
N ASN A 119 -13.94 -4.67 -51.99
CA ASN A 119 -14.74 -4.99 -53.16
C ASN A 119 -16.20 -4.46 -53.07
N GLY A 120 -16.57 -3.78 -51.99
CA GLY A 120 -17.89 -3.17 -51.81
C GLY A 120 -19.03 -4.18 -51.58
N LYS A 121 -18.72 -5.40 -51.15
CA LYS A 121 -19.73 -6.46 -50.91
C LYS A 121 -20.43 -6.26 -49.56
N ASN A 122 -21.73 -6.58 -49.50
CA ASN A 122 -22.49 -6.57 -48.24
C ASN A 122 -22.23 -7.88 -47.49
N ILE A 123 -21.71 -7.78 -46.26
CA ILE A 123 -21.34 -8.95 -45.44
C ILE A 123 -22.42 -9.17 -44.37
N PRO A 124 -23.18 -10.28 -44.40
CA PRO A 124 -24.15 -10.61 -43.36
C PRO A 124 -23.47 -10.90 -42.01
N HIS A 125 -24.12 -10.53 -40.89
CA HIS A 125 -23.63 -10.76 -39.52
C HIS A 125 -22.21 -10.23 -39.22
N LEU A 126 -21.74 -9.22 -39.97
CA LEU A 126 -20.41 -8.64 -39.83
C LEU A 126 -20.07 -8.19 -38.39
N GLU A 127 -21.05 -7.70 -37.63
CA GLU A 127 -20.91 -7.33 -36.21
C GLU A 127 -20.46 -8.50 -35.31
N ARG A 128 -21.01 -9.69 -35.57
CA ARG A 128 -20.74 -10.88 -34.76
C ARG A 128 -19.34 -11.41 -35.04
N HIS A 129 -18.95 -11.47 -36.31
CA HIS A 129 -17.58 -11.82 -36.72
C HIS A 129 -16.56 -10.82 -36.17
N PHE A 130 -16.84 -9.52 -36.30
CA PHE A 130 -15.99 -8.46 -35.79
C PHE A 130 -15.80 -8.53 -34.27
N SER A 131 -16.88 -8.71 -33.51
CA SER A 131 -16.78 -8.80 -32.05
C SER A 131 -15.93 -10.00 -31.59
N THR A 132 -16.06 -11.16 -32.23
CA THR A 132 -15.17 -12.31 -31.95
C THR A 132 -13.73 -12.07 -32.37
N LEU A 133 -13.51 -11.44 -33.53
CA LEU A 133 -12.18 -11.10 -33.99
C LEU A 133 -11.50 -10.13 -33.01
N LEU A 134 -12.19 -9.07 -32.61
CA LEU A 134 -11.67 -8.09 -31.65
C LEU A 134 -11.35 -8.73 -30.29
N ALA A 135 -12.28 -9.55 -29.76
CA ALA A 135 -12.07 -10.27 -28.51
C ALA A 135 -10.90 -11.26 -28.58
N SER A 136 -10.61 -11.82 -29.75
CA SER A 136 -9.49 -12.76 -29.92
C SER A 136 -8.12 -12.09 -29.85
N PHE A 137 -8.02 -10.79 -30.16
CA PHE A 137 -6.78 -10.00 -30.12
C PHE A 137 -6.68 -9.09 -28.88
N ALA A 138 -7.67 -9.10 -27.99
CA ALA A 138 -7.75 -8.21 -26.83
C ALA A 138 -7.32 -8.92 -25.54
N VAL A 139 -6.42 -8.30 -24.78
CA VAL A 139 -5.99 -8.73 -23.45
C VAL A 139 -6.37 -7.66 -22.43
N HIS A 140 -6.93 -8.08 -21.29
CA HIS A 140 -7.33 -7.15 -20.23
C HIS A 140 -6.09 -6.57 -19.53
N ARG A 141 -6.03 -5.25 -19.32
CA ARG A 141 -4.95 -4.63 -18.51
C ARG A 141 -5.21 -4.88 -17.02
N GLU A 142 -4.23 -5.39 -16.28
CA GLU A 142 -4.40 -5.59 -14.83
C GLU A 142 -4.57 -4.26 -14.07
N ASP A 143 -3.88 -3.21 -14.52
CA ASP A 143 -3.81 -1.91 -13.83
C ASP A 143 -4.78 -0.84 -14.34
N ALA A 144 -5.58 -1.12 -15.38
CA ALA A 144 -6.47 -0.14 -16.00
C ALA A 144 -7.80 -0.75 -16.44
N ALA A 145 -8.84 0.09 -16.58
CA ALA A 145 -10.19 -0.33 -16.92
C ALA A 145 -10.38 -0.71 -18.41
N GLY A 146 -9.31 -1.05 -19.15
CA GLY A 146 -9.35 -1.22 -20.61
C GLY A 146 -8.48 -2.38 -21.12
N PHE A 147 -8.41 -2.51 -22.43
CA PHE A 147 -7.73 -3.61 -23.12
C PHE A 147 -6.42 -3.16 -23.80
N GLU A 148 -5.54 -4.14 -24.07
CA GLU A 148 -4.34 -4.03 -24.92
C GLU A 148 -4.37 -5.09 -26.01
N TRP A 149 -3.59 -4.85 -27.07
CA TRP A 149 -3.40 -5.83 -28.14
C TRP A 149 -2.57 -7.01 -27.62
N GLU A 150 -2.97 -8.23 -27.94
CA GLU A 150 -2.18 -9.45 -27.70
C GLU A 150 -0.82 -9.34 -28.41
N GLU A 151 0.30 -9.34 -27.69
CA GLU A 151 1.62 -9.29 -28.34
C GLU A 151 2.06 -10.68 -28.82
N PRO A 152 2.63 -10.83 -30.05
CA PRO A 152 2.92 -9.78 -31.03
C PRO A 152 1.77 -9.58 -32.05
N THR A 153 1.07 -8.44 -32.00
CA THR A 153 0.13 -8.03 -33.05
C THR A 153 0.80 -7.03 -34.01
N GLY A 154 0.97 -7.41 -35.29
CA GLY A 154 1.56 -6.57 -36.34
C GLY A 154 0.70 -5.34 -36.71
N SER A 155 1.33 -4.29 -37.24
CA SER A 155 0.64 -3.04 -37.64
C SER A 155 -0.42 -3.26 -38.73
N GLU A 156 -0.21 -4.22 -39.63
CA GLU A 156 -1.14 -4.55 -40.71
C GLU A 156 -2.48 -5.10 -40.20
N ILE A 157 -2.46 -5.88 -39.11
CA ILE A 157 -3.67 -6.42 -38.47
C ILE A 157 -4.48 -5.28 -37.85
N LYS A 158 -3.80 -4.31 -37.21
CA LYS A 158 -4.43 -3.13 -36.61
C LYS A 158 -5.13 -2.27 -37.68
N GLU A 159 -4.48 -2.01 -38.81
CA GLU A 159 -5.09 -1.26 -39.92
C GLU A 159 -6.32 -1.96 -40.52
N LYS A 160 -6.27 -3.29 -40.70
CA LYS A 160 -7.42 -4.08 -41.19
C LYS A 160 -8.62 -3.97 -40.22
N MET A 161 -8.36 -4.04 -38.92
CA MET A 161 -9.40 -3.88 -37.89
C MET A 161 -10.01 -2.47 -37.86
N GLU A 162 -9.20 -1.42 -38.03
CA GLU A 162 -9.72 -0.05 -38.10
C GLU A 162 -10.65 0.16 -39.30
N ARG A 163 -10.29 -0.39 -40.47
CA ARG A 163 -11.16 -0.33 -41.66
C ARG A 163 -12.48 -1.08 -41.46
N LEU A 164 -12.43 -2.29 -40.90
CA LEU A 164 -13.61 -3.08 -40.56
C LEU A 164 -14.55 -2.31 -39.65
N PHE A 165 -14.01 -1.73 -38.57
CA PHE A 165 -14.81 -0.99 -37.60
C PHE A 165 -15.47 0.26 -38.23
N SER A 166 -14.77 0.99 -39.10
CA SER A 166 -15.29 2.22 -39.73
C SER A 166 -16.60 2.00 -40.51
N VAL A 167 -16.82 0.80 -41.05
CA VAL A 167 -18.03 0.46 -41.82
C VAL A 167 -19.17 0.01 -40.92
N ILE A 168 -18.85 -0.60 -39.78
CA ILE A 168 -19.84 -1.17 -38.85
C ILE A 168 -20.28 -0.14 -37.81
N GLN A 169 -19.44 0.84 -37.51
CA GLN A 169 -19.62 1.81 -36.44
C GLN A 169 -21.01 2.48 -36.47
N ASP A 170 -21.51 2.89 -37.64
CA ASP A 170 -22.84 3.51 -37.74
C ASP A 170 -23.99 2.56 -37.40
N LYS A 171 -23.91 1.28 -37.82
CA LYS A 171 -24.91 0.25 -37.49
C LYS A 171 -24.90 -0.09 -35.99
N MET A 172 -23.70 -0.17 -35.40
CA MET A 172 -23.56 -0.41 -33.96
C MET A 172 -24.12 0.75 -33.10
N PHE A 173 -24.25 1.96 -33.64
CA PHE A 173 -24.88 3.11 -32.98
C PHE A 173 -26.40 3.21 -33.18
N GLU A 174 -27.06 2.23 -33.80
CA GLU A 174 -28.52 2.30 -34.05
C GLU A 174 -29.36 1.98 -32.80
N ASN A 175 -28.91 1.04 -31.96
CA ASN A 175 -29.63 0.58 -30.77
C ASN A 175 -28.79 0.74 -29.49
N PRO A 176 -29.41 1.10 -28.35
CA PRO A 176 -28.67 1.31 -27.10
C PRO A 176 -27.99 0.00 -26.66
N PRO A 177 -26.72 0.04 -26.24
CA PRO A 177 -25.91 -1.16 -26.09
C PRO A 177 -26.44 -2.06 -24.98
N ASP A 178 -26.59 -3.35 -25.28
CA ASP A 178 -26.79 -4.37 -24.27
C ASP A 178 -25.44 -4.73 -23.60
N ALA A 179 -25.48 -5.55 -22.54
CA ALA A 179 -24.27 -5.92 -21.79
C ALA A 179 -23.13 -6.51 -22.66
N PRO A 180 -23.40 -7.40 -23.65
CA PRO A 180 -22.35 -7.91 -24.54
C PRO A 180 -21.80 -6.85 -25.48
N GLN A 181 -22.66 -5.96 -26.00
CA GLN A 181 -22.25 -4.88 -26.89
C GLN A 181 -21.39 -3.85 -26.16
N THR A 182 -21.67 -3.60 -24.88
CA THR A 182 -20.85 -2.72 -24.03
C THR A 182 -19.41 -3.19 -23.95
N GLU A 183 -19.18 -4.50 -23.82
CA GLU A 183 -17.84 -5.09 -23.78
C GLU A 183 -17.11 -4.92 -25.12
N VAL A 184 -17.82 -5.10 -26.24
CA VAL A 184 -17.28 -4.85 -27.59
C VAL A 184 -16.88 -3.38 -27.75
N PHE A 185 -17.71 -2.45 -27.31
CA PHE A 185 -17.37 -1.03 -27.32
C PHE A 185 -16.18 -0.70 -26.41
N LEU A 186 -16.06 -1.35 -25.25
CA LEU A 186 -14.92 -1.19 -24.34
C LEU A 186 -13.61 -1.63 -25.00
N MET A 187 -13.61 -2.79 -25.65
CA MET A 187 -12.47 -3.27 -26.43
C MET A 187 -12.15 -2.31 -27.59
N ALA A 188 -13.17 -1.90 -28.35
CA ALA A 188 -13.00 -1.01 -29.50
C ALA A 188 -12.43 0.34 -29.07
N ALA A 189 -12.97 0.95 -28.01
CA ALA A 189 -12.50 2.22 -27.47
C ALA A 189 -11.08 2.16 -26.90
N SER A 190 -10.64 0.99 -26.42
CA SER A 190 -9.29 0.78 -25.90
C SER A 190 -8.25 0.56 -27.00
N LEU A 191 -8.65 -0.06 -28.12
CA LEU A 191 -7.72 -0.61 -29.12
C LEU A 191 -7.71 0.16 -30.46
N LEU A 192 -8.82 0.80 -30.84
CA LEU A 192 -9.03 1.42 -32.14
C LEU A 192 -9.07 2.94 -32.03
N ASN A 193 -8.34 3.63 -32.90
CA ASN A 193 -8.33 5.10 -32.91
C ASN A 193 -9.49 5.71 -33.71
N SER A 194 -10.09 4.93 -34.62
CA SER A 194 -11.14 5.40 -35.53
C SER A 194 -12.49 5.66 -34.87
N ILE A 195 -12.68 5.22 -33.63
CA ILE A 195 -13.95 5.34 -32.91
C ILE A 195 -14.27 6.80 -32.56
N ASP A 196 -15.50 7.22 -32.88
CA ASP A 196 -15.99 8.53 -32.45
C ASP A 196 -16.35 8.48 -30.96
N LYS A 197 -15.35 8.76 -30.12
CA LYS A 197 -15.47 8.74 -28.66
C LYS A 197 -16.57 9.69 -28.16
N ASN A 198 -16.77 10.84 -28.82
CA ASN A 198 -17.78 11.83 -28.42
C ASN A 198 -19.20 11.36 -28.72
N ARG A 199 -19.41 10.76 -29.89
CA ARG A 199 -20.70 10.16 -30.24
C ARG A 199 -21.03 9.00 -29.32
N LEU A 200 -20.07 8.11 -29.05
CA LEU A 200 -20.26 6.99 -28.14
C LEU A 200 -20.53 7.43 -26.69
N LEU A 201 -19.83 8.46 -26.21
CA LEU A 201 -20.09 9.05 -24.88
C LEU A 201 -21.54 9.54 -24.76
N LYS A 202 -22.04 10.30 -25.74
CA LYS A 202 -23.45 10.75 -25.75
C LYS A 202 -24.41 9.58 -25.83
N PHE A 203 -24.08 8.57 -26.64
CA PHE A 203 -24.91 7.40 -26.83
C PHE A 203 -25.10 6.61 -25.53
N ILE A 204 -24.02 6.34 -24.79
CA ILE A 204 -24.07 5.63 -23.50
C ILE A 204 -24.76 6.47 -22.42
N THR A 205 -24.42 7.75 -22.32
CA THR A 205 -24.98 8.63 -21.29
C THR A 205 -26.46 8.97 -21.51
N SER A 206 -26.98 8.77 -22.72
CA SER A 206 -28.41 8.91 -23.03
C SER A 206 -29.28 7.72 -22.60
N ASP A 207 -28.68 6.58 -22.25
CA ASP A 207 -29.43 5.39 -21.82
C ASP A 207 -29.88 5.50 -20.35
N ASN A 208 -31.20 5.53 -20.13
CA ASN A 208 -31.82 5.65 -18.81
C ASN A 208 -32.22 4.29 -18.19
N ARG A 209 -31.80 3.16 -18.77
CA ARG A 209 -32.10 1.83 -18.23
C ARG A 209 -31.16 1.49 -17.07
N ARG A 210 -31.70 1.20 -15.89
CA ARG A 210 -30.86 0.74 -14.74
C ARG A 210 -30.12 -0.57 -14.99
N SER A 211 -30.56 -1.40 -15.95
CA SER A 211 -29.89 -2.65 -16.32
C SER A 211 -28.54 -2.44 -17.01
N THR A 212 -28.26 -1.23 -17.54
CA THR A 212 -26.98 -0.93 -18.17
C THR A 212 -25.93 -0.48 -17.16
N LEU A 213 -26.30 -0.12 -15.93
CA LEU A 213 -25.38 0.26 -14.86
C LEU A 213 -24.53 -0.94 -14.40
N THR A 214 -23.41 -1.14 -15.09
CA THR A 214 -22.51 -2.28 -14.92
C THR A 214 -21.06 -1.82 -14.86
N ALA A 215 -20.18 -2.66 -14.30
CA ALA A 215 -18.74 -2.39 -14.25
C ALA A 215 -18.16 -2.11 -15.66
N ASN A 216 -18.67 -2.78 -16.70
CA ASN A 216 -18.23 -2.57 -18.07
C ASN A 216 -18.63 -1.20 -18.62
N THR A 217 -19.83 -0.70 -18.30
CA THR A 217 -20.23 0.65 -18.73
C THR A 217 -19.38 1.76 -18.10
N THR A 218 -19.04 1.62 -16.81
CA THR A 218 -18.18 2.58 -16.10
C THR A 218 -16.73 2.47 -16.58
N ALA A 219 -16.24 1.26 -16.86
CA ALA A 219 -14.95 1.02 -17.49
C ALA A 219 -14.87 1.66 -18.90
N LEU A 220 -15.95 1.57 -19.67
CA LEU A 220 -16.02 2.21 -20.99
C LEU A 220 -15.98 3.73 -20.89
N LEU A 221 -16.73 4.32 -19.97
CA LEU A 221 -16.66 5.75 -19.69
C LEU A 221 -15.27 6.18 -19.23
N ASN A 222 -14.58 5.36 -18.43
CA ASN A 222 -13.19 5.60 -18.04
C ASN A 222 -12.28 5.77 -19.25
N VAL A 223 -12.35 4.83 -20.20
CA VAL A 223 -11.54 4.85 -21.43
C VAL A 223 -11.89 6.04 -22.33
N LEU A 224 -13.18 6.38 -22.44
CA LEU A 224 -13.64 7.48 -23.28
C LEU A 224 -13.23 8.86 -22.74
N ILE A 225 -13.23 9.03 -21.43
CA ILE A 225 -13.02 10.32 -20.78
C ILE A 225 -11.55 10.55 -20.40
N ARG A 226 -10.71 9.50 -20.31
CA ARG A 226 -9.31 9.59 -19.87
C ARG A 226 -8.47 10.65 -20.60
N ASP A 227 -8.72 10.86 -21.89
CA ASP A 227 -7.95 11.81 -22.72
C ASP A 227 -8.61 13.20 -22.84
N MET A 228 -9.79 13.40 -22.23
CA MET A 228 -10.54 14.66 -22.28
C MET A 228 -10.01 15.64 -21.23
N ASN A 229 -9.95 16.95 -21.54
CA ASN A 229 -9.61 17.94 -20.53
C ASN A 229 -10.75 18.10 -19.50
N SER A 230 -10.42 18.58 -18.30
CA SER A 230 -11.40 18.84 -17.23
C SER A 230 -12.52 19.77 -17.72
N GLY A 231 -13.77 19.30 -17.64
CA GLY A 231 -14.96 20.06 -18.07
C GLY A 231 -15.39 19.87 -19.53
N GLU A 232 -14.56 19.29 -20.41
CA GLU A 232 -14.97 18.97 -21.80
C GLU A 232 -15.98 17.82 -21.86
N ALA A 233 -15.98 16.94 -20.84
CA ALA A 233 -16.92 15.83 -20.72
C ALA A 233 -18.30 16.24 -20.15
N GLU A 234 -18.49 17.48 -19.68
CA GLU A 234 -19.74 17.91 -19.03
C GLU A 234 -20.87 18.13 -20.06
N SER A 235 -21.53 17.04 -20.44
CA SER A 235 -22.77 17.07 -21.21
C SER A 235 -24.00 16.94 -20.31
N VAL A 236 -25.17 17.38 -20.79
CA VAL A 236 -26.44 17.24 -20.05
C VAL A 236 -26.77 15.76 -19.84
N GLU A 237 -26.45 14.94 -20.82
CA GLU A 237 -26.61 13.49 -20.80
C GLU A 237 -25.74 12.86 -19.71
N LEU A 238 -24.47 13.23 -19.59
CA LEU A 238 -23.58 12.73 -18.54
C LEU A 238 -24.09 13.10 -17.14
N ARG A 239 -24.62 14.31 -16.96
CA ARG A 239 -25.23 14.73 -15.68
C ARG A 239 -26.44 13.88 -15.32
N ASN A 240 -27.33 13.61 -16.28
CA ASN A 240 -28.50 12.76 -16.07
C ASN A 240 -28.09 11.31 -15.75
N TRP A 241 -27.07 10.80 -16.43
CA TRP A 241 -26.52 9.48 -16.15
C TRP A 241 -25.94 9.39 -14.73
N LEU A 242 -25.14 10.37 -14.31
CA LEU A 242 -24.62 10.44 -12.93
C LEU A 242 -25.74 10.48 -11.89
N LEU A 243 -26.79 11.27 -12.12
CA LEU A 243 -27.96 11.29 -11.23
C LEU A 243 -28.60 9.91 -11.08
N MET A 244 -28.77 9.18 -12.18
CA MET A 244 -29.31 7.82 -12.17
C MET A 244 -28.38 6.84 -11.43
N VAL A 245 -27.07 6.97 -11.61
CA VAL A 245 -26.06 6.16 -10.91
C VAL A 245 -26.12 6.38 -9.40
N PHE A 246 -26.11 7.64 -8.96
CA PHE A 246 -26.15 7.97 -7.54
C PHE A 246 -27.48 7.57 -6.89
N ASP A 247 -28.61 7.73 -7.59
CA ASP A 247 -29.92 7.22 -7.13
C ASP A 247 -29.91 5.69 -6.97
N HIS A 248 -29.36 4.98 -7.96
CA HIS A 248 -29.23 3.53 -7.91
C HIS A 248 -28.37 3.06 -6.75
N LEU A 249 -27.18 3.65 -6.55
CA LEU A 249 -26.28 3.31 -5.45
C LEU A 249 -26.89 3.66 -4.10
N THR A 250 -27.54 4.83 -3.97
CA THR A 250 -28.23 5.21 -2.72
C THR A 250 -29.27 4.17 -2.34
N ARG A 251 -30.07 3.69 -3.31
CA ARG A 251 -31.06 2.64 -3.08
C ARG A 251 -30.42 1.31 -2.67
N ARG A 252 -29.35 0.89 -3.35
CA ARG A 252 -28.67 -0.38 -3.06
C ARG A 252 -27.99 -0.37 -1.69
N PHE A 253 -27.28 0.70 -1.36
CA PHE A 253 -26.68 0.86 -0.03
C PHE A 253 -27.74 0.97 1.09
N ALA A 254 -28.98 1.39 0.78
CA ALA A 254 -30.05 1.48 1.78
C ALA A 254 -30.78 0.14 2.00
N GLU A 255 -31.08 -0.57 0.91
CA GLU A 255 -31.94 -1.76 0.93
C GLU A 255 -31.15 -3.06 1.18
N ASP A 256 -29.91 -3.17 0.66
CA ASP A 256 -29.17 -4.41 0.65
C ASP A 256 -28.26 -4.53 1.87
N LYS A 257 -28.53 -5.49 2.77
CA LYS A 257 -27.65 -5.73 3.94
C LYS A 257 -26.25 -6.24 3.56
N MET A 258 -26.18 -6.98 2.45
CA MET A 258 -24.95 -7.55 1.88
C MET A 258 -24.94 -7.14 0.41
N LEU A 259 -23.93 -6.39 0.00
CA LEU A 259 -23.79 -5.95 -1.39
C LEU A 259 -23.34 -7.12 -2.26
N SER A 260 -23.98 -7.30 -3.41
CA SER A 260 -23.56 -8.31 -4.38
C SER A 260 -22.25 -7.91 -5.07
N ASP A 261 -21.45 -8.88 -5.51
CA ASP A 261 -20.19 -8.65 -6.24
C ASP A 261 -20.37 -7.70 -7.44
N LYS A 262 -21.49 -7.80 -8.16
CA LYS A 262 -21.82 -6.90 -9.29
C LYS A 262 -21.86 -5.42 -8.88
N ILE A 263 -22.35 -5.13 -7.68
CA ILE A 263 -22.44 -3.75 -7.15
C ILE A 263 -21.06 -3.30 -6.69
N LEU A 264 -20.31 -4.17 -6.03
CA LEU A 264 -18.94 -3.88 -5.59
C LEU A 264 -18.03 -3.56 -6.77
N ASP A 265 -18.05 -4.39 -7.81
CA ASP A 265 -17.30 -4.17 -9.05
C ASP A 265 -17.73 -2.87 -9.75
N PHE A 266 -19.04 -2.60 -9.78
CA PHE A 266 -19.56 -1.36 -10.34
C PHE A 266 -19.09 -0.13 -9.54
N THR A 267 -19.17 -0.15 -8.22
CA THR A 267 -18.70 0.93 -7.33
C THR A 267 -17.20 1.15 -7.48
N LYS A 268 -16.41 0.07 -7.60
CA LYS A 268 -14.97 0.13 -7.83
C LYS A 268 -14.61 0.79 -9.16
N GLN A 269 -15.29 0.43 -10.26
CA GLN A 269 -15.03 1.06 -11.56
C GLN A 269 -15.52 2.52 -11.59
N LEU A 270 -16.61 2.83 -10.89
CA LEU A 270 -17.08 4.20 -10.73
C LEU A 270 -16.10 5.06 -9.91
N GLU A 271 -15.54 4.52 -8.83
CA GLU A 271 -14.48 5.16 -8.04
C GLU A 271 -13.29 5.53 -8.93
N ARG A 272 -12.79 4.59 -9.74
CA ARG A 272 -11.72 4.85 -10.72
C ARG A 272 -12.07 5.96 -11.71
N LEU A 273 -13.32 5.99 -12.21
CA LEU A 273 -13.81 7.03 -13.11
C LEU A 273 -13.75 8.41 -12.48
N LEU A 274 -14.24 8.51 -11.25
CA LEU A 274 -14.23 9.78 -10.53
C LEU A 274 -12.79 10.21 -10.23
N ASN A 275 -11.91 9.28 -9.88
CA ASN A 275 -10.53 9.59 -9.51
C ASN A 275 -9.71 10.22 -10.65
N LEU A 276 -10.14 10.10 -11.92
CA LEU A 276 -9.54 10.83 -13.05
C LEU A 276 -9.64 12.36 -12.93
N GLY A 277 -10.59 12.88 -12.15
CA GLY A 277 -10.76 14.32 -11.93
C GLY A 277 -11.26 15.13 -13.14
N THR A 278 -11.67 14.46 -14.21
CA THR A 278 -12.19 15.07 -15.45
C THR A 278 -13.64 15.57 -15.30
N ILE A 279 -14.42 14.94 -14.42
CA ILE A 279 -15.83 15.24 -14.14
C ILE A 279 -15.92 16.16 -12.91
N ASN A 280 -16.52 17.35 -13.06
CA ASN A 280 -16.80 18.22 -11.94
C ASN A 280 -18.11 17.82 -11.23
N LEU A 281 -17.99 17.08 -10.13
CA LEU A 281 -19.15 16.64 -9.34
C LEU A 281 -19.95 17.80 -8.74
N ASN A 282 -19.30 18.93 -8.42
CA ASN A 282 -19.96 20.07 -7.79
C ASN A 282 -20.92 20.81 -8.74
N SER A 283 -20.65 20.81 -10.06
CA SER A 283 -21.55 21.34 -11.08
C SER A 283 -22.56 20.31 -11.57
N SER A 284 -22.17 19.03 -11.57
CA SER A 284 -22.91 17.96 -12.24
C SER A 284 -23.96 17.28 -11.38
N VAL A 285 -23.75 17.23 -10.06
CA VAL A 285 -24.61 16.48 -9.14
C VAL A 285 -25.14 17.41 -8.03
N PRO A 286 -26.46 17.46 -7.81
CA PRO A 286 -27.05 18.24 -6.73
C PRO A 286 -26.56 17.79 -5.35
N ARG A 287 -26.37 18.77 -4.47
CA ARG A 287 -25.99 18.56 -3.07
C ARG A 287 -26.83 17.48 -2.35
N PRO A 288 -28.17 17.44 -2.45
CA PRO A 288 -28.95 16.41 -1.75
C PRO A 288 -28.57 14.97 -2.18
N THR A 289 -28.34 14.75 -3.47
CA THR A 289 -27.99 13.44 -4.03
C THR A 289 -26.62 12.98 -3.55
N LEU A 290 -25.63 13.89 -3.52
CA LEU A 290 -24.29 13.60 -3.00
C LEU A 290 -24.31 13.23 -1.52
N ASN A 291 -25.11 13.94 -0.71
CA ASN A 291 -25.22 13.61 0.71
C ASN A 291 -25.96 12.29 0.92
N ALA A 292 -27.06 12.04 0.21
CA ALA A 292 -27.83 10.81 0.36
C ALA A 292 -26.98 9.54 0.10
N VAL A 293 -26.21 9.52 -0.99
CA VAL A 293 -25.37 8.34 -1.32
C VAL A 293 -24.24 8.13 -0.30
N LEU A 294 -23.60 9.23 0.15
CA LEU A 294 -22.50 9.17 1.11
C LEU A 294 -23.00 8.78 2.51
N GLU A 295 -24.11 9.34 2.95
CA GLU A 295 -24.72 9.04 4.25
C GLU A 295 -25.08 7.57 4.33
N VAL A 296 -25.89 7.08 3.39
CA VAL A 296 -26.37 5.69 3.39
C VAL A 296 -25.20 4.70 3.22
N GLY A 297 -24.26 4.99 2.33
CA GLY A 297 -23.09 4.14 2.11
C GLY A 297 -22.20 4.04 3.37
N LEU A 298 -21.89 5.17 4.00
CA LEU A 298 -21.05 5.20 5.21
C LEU A 298 -21.80 4.72 6.46
N GLU A 299 -23.12 4.84 6.51
CA GLU A 299 -23.94 4.37 7.64
C GLU A 299 -24.14 2.85 7.63
N ASN A 300 -24.30 2.23 6.46
CA ASN A 300 -24.60 0.80 6.35
C ASN A 300 -23.39 -0.08 5.99
N HIS A 301 -22.38 0.49 5.30
CA HIS A 301 -21.34 -0.29 4.63
C HIS A 301 -19.91 0.24 4.83
N ILE A 302 -19.63 0.94 5.94
CA ILE A 302 -18.26 1.46 6.20
C ILE A 302 -17.17 0.38 6.31
N HIS A 303 -17.56 -0.88 6.53
CA HIS A 303 -16.65 -2.02 6.59
C HIS A 303 -16.27 -2.55 5.19
N ILE A 304 -16.90 -2.05 4.13
CA ILE A 304 -16.68 -2.49 2.75
C ILE A 304 -15.66 -1.54 2.08
N PRO A 305 -14.51 -2.04 1.60
CA PRO A 305 -13.46 -1.21 1.00
C PRO A 305 -13.95 -0.34 -0.15
N GLU A 306 -14.70 -0.91 -1.09
CA GLU A 306 -15.19 -0.25 -2.30
C GLU A 306 -16.04 0.99 -1.96
N VAL A 307 -16.85 0.92 -0.91
CA VAL A 307 -17.70 2.03 -0.45
C VAL A 307 -16.85 3.15 0.17
N VAL A 308 -15.86 2.80 0.99
CA VAL A 308 -14.97 3.77 1.62
C VAL A 308 -14.06 4.45 0.59
N TYR A 309 -13.54 3.70 -0.39
CA TYR A 309 -12.70 4.22 -1.47
C TYR A 309 -13.49 5.20 -2.33
N PHE A 310 -14.70 4.81 -2.74
CA PHE A 310 -15.63 5.67 -3.46
C PHE A 310 -15.94 6.96 -2.69
N ALA A 311 -16.26 6.86 -1.40
CA ALA A 311 -16.52 8.03 -0.56
C ALA A 311 -15.28 8.94 -0.45
N ALA A 312 -14.09 8.36 -0.28
CA ALA A 312 -12.84 9.11 -0.17
C ALA A 312 -12.54 9.93 -1.43
N VAL A 313 -12.73 9.35 -2.61
CA VAL A 313 -12.58 10.04 -3.90
C VAL A 313 -13.57 11.19 -4.03
N ILE A 314 -14.85 10.98 -3.77
CA ILE A 314 -15.88 12.03 -3.85
C ILE A 314 -15.55 13.20 -2.90
N VAL A 315 -15.25 12.89 -1.64
CA VAL A 315 -14.95 13.91 -0.62
C VAL A 315 -13.63 14.64 -0.91
N SER A 316 -12.68 14.00 -1.61
CA SER A 316 -11.43 14.65 -2.01
C SER A 316 -11.67 15.79 -3.01
N GLN A 317 -12.64 15.65 -3.91
CA GLN A 317 -12.91 16.56 -5.04
C GLN A 317 -13.88 17.69 -4.71
N LEU A 318 -14.71 17.52 -3.67
CA LEU A 318 -15.78 18.47 -3.36
C LEU A 318 -15.32 19.58 -2.40
N PRO A 319 -15.89 20.80 -2.53
CA PRO A 319 -15.73 21.87 -1.55
C PRO A 319 -16.70 21.71 -0.36
N ALA A 320 -16.41 22.43 0.74
CA ALA A 320 -17.17 22.32 2.00
C ALA A 320 -18.66 22.67 1.90
N ASN A 321 -19.05 23.53 0.95
CA ASN A 321 -20.45 23.94 0.74
C ASN A 321 -21.30 22.91 -0.02
N ALA A 322 -20.67 21.94 -0.67
CA ALA A 322 -21.34 20.88 -1.42
C ALA A 322 -21.81 19.71 -0.52
N LEU A 323 -21.36 19.65 0.74
CA LEU A 323 -21.59 18.51 1.63
C LEU A 323 -22.15 18.94 3.00
N GLU A 324 -22.91 18.04 3.62
CA GLU A 324 -23.29 18.10 5.04
C GLU A 324 -22.17 17.54 5.90
N VAL A 325 -21.02 18.22 5.84
CA VAL A 325 -19.74 17.80 6.44
C VAL A 325 -19.88 17.35 7.90
N ALA A 326 -20.67 18.08 8.70
CA ALA A 326 -20.89 17.75 10.11
C ALA A 326 -21.53 16.37 10.29
N LYS A 327 -22.59 16.09 9.53
CA LYS A 327 -23.36 14.86 9.63
C LYS A 327 -22.53 13.67 9.16
N LEU A 328 -21.89 13.80 8.00
CA LEU A 328 -21.00 12.77 7.45
C LEU A 328 -19.85 12.43 8.42
N LEU A 329 -19.21 13.43 9.02
CA LEU A 329 -18.15 13.21 9.98
C LEU A 329 -18.65 12.44 11.22
N GLN A 330 -19.83 12.79 11.74
CA GLN A 330 -20.41 12.08 12.89
C GLN A 330 -20.83 10.66 12.56
N ILE A 331 -21.35 10.39 11.35
CA ILE A 331 -21.65 9.03 10.87
C ILE A 331 -20.37 8.18 10.94
N VAL A 332 -19.27 8.66 10.35
CA VAL A 332 -18.00 7.93 10.32
C VAL A 332 -17.42 7.72 11.72
N LEU A 333 -17.36 8.77 12.55
CA LEU A 333 -16.79 8.70 13.90
C LEU A 333 -17.61 7.83 14.86
N GLY A 334 -18.93 7.81 14.70
CA GLY A 334 -19.86 7.07 15.56
C GLY A 334 -20.06 5.60 15.16
N HIS A 335 -19.58 5.18 13.99
CA HIS A 335 -19.88 3.85 13.47
C HIS A 335 -19.15 2.72 14.22
N SER A 336 -19.89 1.70 14.65
CA SER A 336 -19.38 0.57 15.44
C SER A 336 -18.40 -0.33 14.67
N GLN A 337 -18.57 -0.44 13.36
CA GLN A 337 -17.68 -1.18 12.45
C GLN A 337 -16.66 -0.27 11.76
N ASN A 338 -16.34 0.91 12.31
CA ASN A 338 -15.32 1.78 11.73
C ASN A 338 -13.98 1.00 11.60
N PRO A 339 -13.37 0.93 10.39
CA PRO A 339 -12.14 0.17 10.17
C PRO A 339 -10.96 0.57 11.06
N LEU A 340 -10.94 1.81 11.57
CA LEU A 340 -9.90 2.28 12.50
C LEU A 340 -10.00 1.65 13.89
N LEU A 341 -11.16 1.10 14.27
CA LEU A 341 -11.32 0.39 15.54
C LEU A 341 -10.55 -0.94 15.57
N LEU A 342 -10.36 -1.57 14.40
CA LEU A 342 -9.68 -2.85 14.25
C LEU A 342 -8.14 -2.73 14.24
N ARG A 343 -7.60 -1.50 14.16
CA ARG A 343 -6.16 -1.24 14.22
C ARG A 343 -5.57 -1.73 15.53
N ASN A 344 -4.49 -2.51 15.42
CA ASN A 344 -3.72 -3.02 16.54
C ASN A 344 -2.21 -3.01 16.20
N ASN A 345 -1.38 -3.24 17.22
CA ASN A 345 0.08 -3.16 17.09
C ASN A 345 0.74 -4.42 16.52
N TYR A 346 -0.05 -5.46 16.20
CA TYR A 346 0.46 -6.78 15.81
C TYR A 346 0.35 -7.02 14.30
N PHE A 347 -0.78 -6.65 13.71
CA PHE A 347 -1.08 -6.84 12.29
C PHE A 347 -0.84 -5.56 11.48
N ASP A 348 -0.61 -5.73 10.18
CA ASP A 348 -0.43 -4.60 9.29
C ASP A 348 -1.76 -3.88 9.03
N THR A 349 -1.68 -2.56 8.94
CA THR A 349 -2.83 -1.70 8.71
C THR A 349 -3.39 -1.96 7.31
N GLN A 350 -4.70 -2.23 7.25
CA GLN A 350 -5.39 -2.47 5.98
C GLN A 350 -5.58 -1.16 5.19
N GLU A 351 -5.65 -1.25 3.87
CA GLU A 351 -5.80 -0.09 2.99
C GLU A 351 -7.08 0.74 3.26
N ILE A 352 -8.17 0.06 3.64
CA ILE A 352 -9.43 0.68 4.06
C ILE A 352 -9.25 1.62 5.28
N SER A 353 -8.32 1.31 6.19
CA SER A 353 -8.02 2.16 7.34
C SER A 353 -7.40 3.49 6.90
N TYR A 354 -6.49 3.49 5.92
CA TYR A 354 -5.91 4.72 5.40
C TYR A 354 -6.97 5.61 4.72
N HIS A 355 -7.87 5.02 3.92
CA HIS A 355 -8.97 5.76 3.29
C HIS A 355 -9.97 6.32 4.32
N THR A 356 -10.26 5.55 5.38
CA THR A 356 -11.12 6.01 6.47
C THR A 356 -10.49 7.17 7.24
N ALA A 357 -9.18 7.10 7.52
CA ALA A 357 -8.44 8.18 8.16
C ALA A 357 -8.41 9.45 7.31
N PHE A 358 -8.17 9.30 6.00
CA PHE A 358 -8.24 10.39 5.04
C PHE A 358 -9.64 11.03 5.03
N LEU A 359 -10.71 10.23 4.98
CA LEU A 359 -12.09 10.72 5.05
C LEU A 359 -12.35 11.57 6.29
N ILE A 360 -11.96 11.08 7.47
CA ILE A 360 -12.12 11.81 8.74
C ILE A 360 -11.36 13.14 8.69
N TYR A 361 -10.08 13.11 8.28
CA TYR A 361 -9.25 14.31 8.18
C TYR A 361 -9.81 15.31 7.18
N ARG A 362 -10.19 14.84 5.99
CA ARG A 362 -10.71 15.68 4.91
C ARG A 362 -12.02 16.34 5.31
N LEU A 363 -12.98 15.59 5.85
CA LEU A 363 -14.25 16.11 6.36
C LEU A 363 -14.01 17.13 7.49
N PHE A 364 -13.14 16.84 8.46
CA PHE A 364 -12.81 17.81 9.49
C PHE A 364 -12.20 19.09 8.91
N SER A 365 -11.24 18.97 7.99
CA SER A 365 -10.52 20.10 7.39
C SER A 365 -11.41 21.06 6.60
N MET A 366 -12.54 20.58 6.08
CA MET A 366 -13.52 21.39 5.35
C MET A 366 -14.26 22.40 6.24
N ALA A 367 -14.40 22.10 7.54
CA ALA A 367 -15.15 22.92 8.48
C ALA A 367 -14.53 22.91 9.88
N SER A 368 -13.19 23.01 9.97
CA SER A 368 -12.41 22.79 11.20
C SER A 368 -12.95 23.56 12.40
N SER A 369 -13.23 24.87 12.24
CA SER A 369 -13.79 25.72 13.30
C SER A 369 -15.16 25.23 13.79
N ARG A 370 -16.08 24.86 12.89
CA ARG A 370 -17.43 24.39 13.26
C ARG A 370 -17.42 22.96 13.83
N GLN A 371 -16.47 22.13 13.40
CA GLN A 371 -16.31 20.75 13.86
C GLN A 371 -15.47 20.64 15.14
N SER A 372 -14.85 21.73 15.59
CA SER A 372 -14.04 21.76 16.81
C SER A 372 -14.89 21.81 18.06
N ASN A 373 -15.50 20.67 18.37
CA ASN A 373 -16.37 20.46 19.51
C ASN A 373 -16.04 19.15 20.24
N VAL A 374 -16.58 18.99 21.44
CA VAL A 374 -16.29 17.86 22.32
C VAL A 374 -16.73 16.52 21.73
N THR A 375 -17.84 16.48 20.99
CA THR A 375 -18.33 15.25 20.36
C THR A 375 -17.36 14.73 19.30
N THR A 376 -16.88 15.61 18.43
CA THR A 376 -15.84 15.28 17.45
C THR A 376 -14.55 14.84 18.14
N LEU A 377 -14.14 15.55 19.21
CA LEU A 377 -12.94 15.19 19.98
C LEU A 377 -13.05 13.77 20.55
N ASP A 378 -14.17 13.43 21.18
CA ASP A 378 -14.40 12.10 21.75
C ASP A 378 -14.41 10.99 20.70
N GLY A 379 -14.95 11.27 19.51
CA GLY A 379 -14.94 10.35 18.38
C GLY A 379 -13.51 10.10 17.89
N VAL A 380 -12.76 11.17 17.61
CA VAL A 380 -11.37 11.10 17.14
C VAL A 380 -10.46 10.42 18.15
N LEU A 381 -10.57 10.78 19.43
CA LEU A 381 -9.78 10.16 20.51
C LEU A 381 -10.03 8.65 20.61
N SER A 382 -11.25 8.18 20.37
CA SER A 382 -11.57 6.73 20.41
C SER A 382 -10.87 5.93 19.29
N LEU A 383 -10.50 6.59 18.18
CA LEU A 383 -9.82 6.00 17.03
C LEU A 383 -8.30 6.19 17.07
N TYR A 384 -7.80 7.09 17.93
CA TYR A 384 -6.38 7.41 18.06
C TYR A 384 -5.61 6.29 18.79
N ARG A 385 -4.42 5.93 18.28
CA ARG A 385 -3.53 4.94 18.92
C ARG A 385 -2.22 5.53 19.44
N GLY A 386 -1.97 6.81 19.17
CA GLY A 386 -0.77 7.54 19.60
C GLY A 386 0.51 7.07 18.94
N SER A 387 0.41 6.38 17.80
CA SER A 387 1.53 5.85 17.05
C SER A 387 2.13 6.87 16.07
N ASN A 388 3.29 6.56 15.51
CA ASN A 388 3.96 7.40 14.51
C ASN A 388 3.45 7.18 13.07
N ASP A 389 2.34 6.46 12.88
CA ASP A 389 1.77 6.24 11.56
C ASP A 389 1.05 7.48 10.98
N ILE A 390 0.78 7.46 9.67
CA ILE A 390 0.14 8.57 8.96
C ILE A 390 -1.30 8.80 9.42
N ILE A 391 -1.98 7.74 9.89
CA ILE A 391 -3.33 7.80 10.42
C ILE A 391 -3.35 8.63 11.70
N ASP A 392 -2.54 8.25 12.68
CA ASP A 392 -2.44 8.95 13.96
C ASP A 392 -1.83 10.33 13.78
N ALA A 393 -0.93 10.55 12.82
CA ALA A 393 -0.48 11.90 12.45
C ALA A 393 -1.67 12.79 12.02
N ALA A 394 -2.57 12.28 11.18
CA ALA A 394 -3.75 13.02 10.74
C ALA A 394 -4.75 13.25 11.89
N LEU A 395 -5.02 12.23 12.71
CA LEU A 395 -5.90 12.35 13.88
C LEU A 395 -5.32 13.31 14.94
N TYR A 396 -4.00 13.27 15.17
CA TYR A 396 -3.31 14.18 16.09
C TYR A 396 -3.42 15.64 15.66
N MET A 397 -3.36 15.92 14.36
CA MET A 397 -3.60 17.29 13.85
C MET A 397 -5.03 17.77 14.12
N ILE A 398 -6.02 16.89 13.98
CA ILE A 398 -7.42 17.21 14.34
C ILE A 398 -7.49 17.52 15.84
N ILE A 399 -6.92 16.66 16.68
CA ILE A 399 -6.87 16.83 18.13
C ILE A 399 -6.27 18.19 18.52
N CYS A 400 -5.13 18.56 17.93
CA CYS A 400 -4.49 19.86 18.16
C CYS A 400 -5.38 21.04 17.73
N ASP A 401 -6.06 20.94 16.58
CA ASP A 401 -6.93 22.01 16.08
C ASP A 401 -8.16 22.19 16.97
N ILE A 402 -8.72 21.09 17.50
CA ILE A 402 -9.84 21.15 18.45
C ILE A 402 -9.39 21.74 19.79
N GLU A 403 -8.26 21.30 20.34
CA GLU A 403 -7.70 21.83 21.59
C GLU A 403 -7.42 23.33 21.50
N ALA A 404 -6.80 23.77 20.39
CA ALA A 404 -6.54 25.18 20.13
C ALA A 404 -7.83 26.01 20.01
N HIS A 405 -8.88 25.46 19.37
CA HIS A 405 -10.15 26.15 19.22
C HIS A 405 -10.96 26.23 20.53
N LEU A 406 -10.98 25.13 21.30
CA LEU A 406 -11.71 25.06 22.57
C LEU A 406 -10.97 25.76 23.72
N ALA A 407 -9.66 26.04 23.54
CA ALA A 407 -8.78 26.58 24.57
C ALA A 407 -8.84 25.80 25.89
N ARG A 408 -8.94 24.46 25.79
CA ARG A 408 -9.05 23.52 26.91
C ARG A 408 -8.16 22.32 26.67
N SER A 409 -7.42 21.92 27.71
CA SER A 409 -6.57 20.74 27.64
C SER A 409 -7.37 19.48 27.34
N ILE A 410 -6.89 18.65 26.44
CA ILE A 410 -7.45 17.30 26.21
C ILE A 410 -7.30 16.44 27.46
N GLY A 411 -6.27 16.71 28.28
CA GLY A 411 -6.04 16.01 29.54
C GLY A 411 -7.24 16.07 30.49
N ASP A 412 -7.95 17.20 30.53
CA ASP A 412 -9.13 17.40 31.38
C ASP A 412 -10.34 16.56 30.91
N ARG A 413 -10.33 16.11 29.65
CA ARG A 413 -11.40 15.26 29.09
C ARG A 413 -11.25 13.79 29.47
N ILE A 414 -10.02 13.35 29.73
CA ILE A 414 -9.70 11.96 30.04
C ILE A 414 -9.98 11.73 31.53
N ALA A 415 -10.63 10.62 31.87
CA ALA A 415 -11.04 10.33 33.25
C ALA A 415 -9.93 9.66 34.07
N SER A 416 -9.10 8.83 33.44
CA SER A 416 -7.96 8.19 34.09
C SER A 416 -6.83 7.92 33.11
N TRP A 417 -5.61 8.07 33.60
CA TRP A 417 -4.38 7.72 32.89
C TRP A 417 -3.66 6.62 33.64
N THR A 418 -3.20 5.62 32.88
CA THR A 418 -2.48 4.48 33.42
C THR A 418 -1.33 4.15 32.48
N VAL A 419 -0.20 3.72 33.04
CA VAL A 419 0.82 3.02 32.27
C VAL A 419 0.66 1.56 32.62
N ALA A 420 0.47 0.68 31.64
CA ALA A 420 0.36 -0.77 31.79
C ALA A 420 1.70 -1.45 31.45
N GLU A 421 1.99 -2.60 32.05
CA GLU A 421 3.19 -3.38 31.73
C GLU A 421 3.06 -4.03 30.35
N SER A 422 1.88 -4.58 30.08
CA SER A 422 1.41 -4.92 28.74
C SER A 422 -0.08 -4.69 28.64
N SER A 423 -0.54 -4.17 27.51
CA SER A 423 -1.96 -3.94 27.23
C SER A 423 -2.35 -4.46 25.86
N ASP A 424 -3.42 -5.25 25.81
CA ASP A 424 -4.14 -5.57 24.57
C ASP A 424 -5.26 -4.55 24.27
N ILE A 425 -5.47 -3.60 25.18
CA ILE A 425 -6.43 -2.51 25.05
C ILE A 425 -5.74 -1.37 24.27
N PRO A 426 -6.44 -0.69 23.33
CA PRO A 426 -5.90 0.48 22.64
C PRO A 426 -5.54 1.62 23.60
N LEU A 427 -4.65 2.51 23.15
CA LEU A 427 -4.16 3.66 23.93
C LEU A 427 -5.31 4.43 24.57
N VAL A 428 -6.34 4.77 23.79
CA VAL A 428 -7.57 5.40 24.28
C VAL A 428 -8.70 4.39 24.21
N SER A 429 -9.41 4.21 25.32
CA SER A 429 -10.57 3.33 25.42
C SER A 429 -11.70 3.99 26.21
N ARG A 430 -12.91 3.41 26.14
CA ARG A 430 -14.07 3.86 26.92
C ARG A 430 -14.38 2.86 28.02
N VAL A 431 -14.22 3.27 29.27
CA VAL A 431 -14.60 2.48 30.45
C VAL A 431 -15.79 3.17 31.12
N ARG A 432 -16.93 2.49 31.20
CA ARG A 432 -18.19 3.02 31.77
C ARG A 432 -18.61 4.37 31.17
N GLY A 433 -18.43 4.52 29.85
CA GLY A 433 -18.79 5.74 29.12
C GLY A 433 -17.83 6.93 29.28
N ARG A 434 -16.70 6.75 29.99
CA ARG A 434 -15.65 7.78 30.12
C ARG A 434 -14.40 7.37 29.37
N LEU A 435 -13.70 8.35 28.79
CA LEU A 435 -12.43 8.12 28.10
C LEU A 435 -11.31 7.84 29.10
N THR A 436 -10.53 6.80 28.85
CA THR A 436 -9.39 6.40 29.66
C THR A 436 -8.19 6.17 28.77
N VAL A 437 -7.00 6.55 29.24
CA VAL A 437 -5.75 6.31 28.51
C VAL A 437 -4.90 5.26 29.22
N THR A 438 -4.44 4.27 28.44
CA THR A 438 -3.56 3.20 28.89
C THR A 438 -2.33 3.15 27.99
N ILE A 439 -1.21 3.66 28.51
CA ILE A 439 0.08 3.67 27.83
C ILE A 439 0.75 2.32 28.03
N ASP A 440 1.14 1.65 26.95
CA ASP A 440 1.77 0.33 27.00
C ASP A 440 3.30 0.43 27.15
N SER A 441 3.84 -0.14 28.23
CA SER A 441 5.27 -0.12 28.51
C SER A 441 6.10 -0.85 27.46
N LYS A 442 5.58 -1.93 26.86
CA LYS A 442 6.27 -2.64 25.76
C LYS A 442 6.41 -1.75 24.52
N THR A 443 5.37 -1.00 24.19
CA THR A 443 5.40 -0.02 23.09
C THR A 443 6.33 1.15 23.42
N LEU A 444 6.38 1.66 24.66
CA LEU A 444 7.39 2.63 25.09
C LEU A 444 8.82 2.10 24.91
N ALA A 445 9.08 0.89 25.38
CA ALA A 445 10.39 0.24 25.24
C ALA A 445 10.79 0.07 23.76
N ARG A 446 9.85 -0.38 22.91
CA ARG A 446 10.07 -0.47 21.46
C ARG A 446 10.40 0.90 20.86
N SER A 447 9.68 1.94 21.27
CA SER A 447 9.88 3.31 20.79
C SER A 447 11.26 3.86 21.15
N VAL A 448 11.86 3.42 22.26
CA VAL A 448 13.25 3.77 22.60
C VAL A 448 14.24 3.22 21.57
N PHE A 449 14.08 1.97 21.14
CA PHE A 449 15.01 1.33 20.20
C PHE A 449 14.76 1.69 18.73
N GLN A 450 13.54 2.12 18.40
CA GLN A 450 13.10 2.45 17.04
C GLN A 450 12.84 3.95 16.84
N SER A 451 13.41 4.80 17.69
CA SER A 451 13.22 6.25 17.60
C SER A 451 13.75 6.81 16.27
N SER A 452 12.99 7.71 15.65
CA SER A 452 13.40 8.45 14.45
C SER A 452 13.53 9.95 14.76
N PRO A 453 14.75 10.47 14.96
CA PRO A 453 14.97 11.87 15.32
C PRO A 453 14.62 12.85 14.18
N ASN A 454 14.74 12.41 12.92
CA ASN A 454 14.60 13.25 11.71
C ASN A 454 13.25 13.05 11.01
N ARG A 455 12.16 12.94 11.77
CA ARG A 455 10.82 12.70 11.18
C ARG A 455 10.38 13.91 10.35
N PRO A 456 10.07 13.73 9.04
CA PRO A 456 9.63 14.83 8.19
C PRO A 456 8.31 15.43 8.70
N ILE A 457 8.19 16.75 8.62
CA ILE A 457 6.94 17.43 8.94
C ILE A 457 6.03 17.31 7.73
N ILE A 458 4.84 16.74 7.94
CA ILE A 458 3.85 16.60 6.89
C ILE A 458 3.01 17.88 6.86
N PRO A 459 3.01 18.65 5.74
CA PRO A 459 2.20 19.86 5.65
C PRO A 459 0.70 19.55 5.67
N LYS A 460 -0.08 20.29 6.46
CA LYS A 460 -1.55 20.14 6.56
C LYS A 460 -2.25 20.20 5.21
N GLU A 461 -1.80 21.06 4.30
CA GLU A 461 -2.41 21.20 2.97
C GLU A 461 -2.22 19.94 2.10
N LYS A 462 -1.06 19.27 2.21
CA LYS A 462 -0.80 18.05 1.44
C LYS A 462 -1.62 16.86 1.95
N LEU A 463 -1.92 16.79 3.25
CA LEU A 463 -2.79 15.75 3.82
C LEU A 463 -4.25 15.80 3.29
N LYS A 464 -4.67 16.92 2.71
CA LYS A 464 -6.00 17.04 2.07
C LYS A 464 -6.04 16.35 0.71
N GLN A 465 -4.89 15.97 0.14
CA GLN A 465 -4.78 15.31 -1.16
C GLN A 465 -4.74 13.79 -0.98
N LEU A 466 -5.69 13.09 -1.59
CA LEU A 466 -5.84 11.64 -1.46
C LEU A 466 -4.60 10.90 -1.97
N GLU A 467 -4.10 11.25 -3.16
CA GLU A 467 -2.92 10.62 -3.76
C GLU A 467 -1.67 10.73 -2.88
N PHE A 468 -1.45 11.91 -2.31
CA PHE A 468 -0.31 12.15 -1.41
C PHE A 468 -0.44 11.32 -0.14
N PHE A 469 -1.64 11.27 0.46
CA PHE A 469 -1.92 10.47 1.65
C PHE A 469 -1.63 8.98 1.40
N MET A 470 -2.08 8.46 0.25
CA MET A 470 -1.86 7.05 -0.14
C MET A 470 -0.42 6.74 -0.53
N THR A 471 0.29 7.71 -1.11
CA THR A 471 1.70 7.53 -1.45
C THR A 471 2.56 7.42 -0.19
N ILE A 472 2.24 8.19 0.85
CA ILE A 472 2.93 8.07 2.13
C ILE A 472 2.62 6.75 2.82
N SER A 473 1.36 6.32 2.84
CA SER A 473 0.99 5.06 3.51
C SER A 473 1.68 3.84 2.87
N LYS A 474 1.85 3.83 1.55
CA LYS A 474 2.58 2.75 0.85
C LYS A 474 4.09 2.72 1.16
N ASN A 475 4.68 3.87 1.46
CA ASN A 475 6.11 4.02 1.77
C ASN A 475 6.41 4.07 3.28
N GLU A 476 5.42 3.75 4.11
CA GLU A 476 5.52 3.87 5.56
C GLU A 476 6.40 2.76 6.15
N ASP A 477 7.32 3.15 7.05
CA ASP A 477 8.13 2.19 7.80
C ASP A 477 7.27 1.47 8.83
N GLN A 478 7.03 0.18 8.60
CA GLN A 478 6.22 -0.69 9.45
C GLN A 478 6.74 -0.82 10.90
N HIS A 479 8.04 -0.62 11.13
CA HIS A 479 8.59 -0.62 12.48
C HIS A 479 8.28 0.70 13.19
N LEU A 480 8.47 1.82 12.49
CA LEU A 480 8.21 3.13 13.05
C LEU A 480 6.70 3.34 13.33
N SER A 481 5.82 2.84 12.46
CA SER A 481 4.36 2.92 12.64
C SER A 481 3.88 2.23 13.93
N LYS A 482 4.68 1.32 14.52
CA LYS A 482 4.35 0.59 15.76
C LYS A 482 5.00 1.21 17.02
N THR A 483 5.51 2.44 16.92
CA THR A 483 6.11 3.21 18.02
C THR A 483 5.25 4.41 18.39
N TYR A 484 5.37 4.90 19.62
CA TYR A 484 4.62 6.04 20.12
C TYR A 484 5.14 7.40 19.62
N ASP A 485 4.21 8.33 19.38
CA ASP A 485 4.51 9.71 19.03
C ASP A 485 4.94 10.51 20.27
N LEU A 486 6.14 11.08 20.20
CA LEU A 486 6.73 11.93 21.24
C LEU A 486 5.91 13.20 21.46
N GLU A 487 5.27 13.75 20.43
CA GLU A 487 4.55 15.02 20.54
C GLU A 487 3.26 14.90 21.36
N PHE A 488 2.65 13.71 21.40
CA PHE A 488 1.47 13.46 22.22
C PHE A 488 1.84 12.88 23.59
N ILE A 489 2.70 11.86 23.62
CA ILE A 489 2.98 11.12 24.87
C ILE A 489 3.77 11.96 25.88
N LEU A 490 4.69 12.83 25.44
CA LEU A 490 5.47 13.66 26.38
C LEU A 490 4.60 14.67 27.13
N PRO A 491 3.75 15.50 26.47
CA PRO A 491 2.80 16.35 27.18
C PRO A 491 1.83 15.57 28.06
N ALA A 492 1.33 14.42 27.58
CA ALA A 492 0.43 13.56 28.34
C ALA A 492 1.06 13.07 29.65
N LEU A 493 2.27 12.52 29.60
CA LEU A 493 3.01 12.08 30.79
C LEU A 493 3.33 13.25 31.71
N THR A 494 3.69 14.41 31.16
CA THR A 494 3.97 15.64 31.94
C THR A 494 2.72 16.12 32.67
N PHE A 495 1.56 16.07 32.02
CA PHE A 495 0.27 16.40 32.63
C PHE A 495 -0.08 15.45 33.78
N CYS A 496 0.07 14.14 33.57
CA CYS A 496 -0.15 13.13 34.61
C CYS A 496 0.82 13.25 35.78
N LEU A 497 2.03 13.76 35.54
CA LEU A 497 2.94 14.12 36.62
C LEU A 497 2.44 15.36 37.35
N ASN A 498 2.12 16.46 36.67
CA ASN A 498 1.81 17.70 37.38
C ASN A 498 0.41 17.73 38.03
N SER A 499 -0.53 16.93 37.54
CA SER A 499 -1.92 16.92 38.04
C SER A 499 -2.06 16.27 39.42
N GLU A 500 -2.78 16.93 40.32
CA GLU A 500 -3.17 16.38 41.63
C GLU A 500 -4.31 15.35 41.53
N GLN A 501 -5.10 15.40 40.45
CA GLN A 501 -6.28 14.55 40.26
C GLN A 501 -5.96 13.25 39.51
N GLN A 502 -4.90 13.25 38.71
CA GLN A 502 -4.54 12.15 37.81
C GLN A 502 -3.08 11.75 38.02
N VAL A 503 -2.81 11.20 39.20
CA VAL A 503 -1.45 10.91 39.65
C VAL A 503 -1.00 9.56 39.09
N ILE A 504 -0.06 9.59 38.14
CA ILE A 504 0.81 8.43 37.90
C ILE A 504 1.95 8.50 38.92
N GLU A 505 2.14 7.43 39.68
CA GLU A 505 3.22 7.37 40.66
C GLU A 505 4.59 7.44 39.98
N ILE A 506 5.54 8.11 40.64
CA ILE A 506 6.91 8.25 40.12
C ILE A 506 7.61 6.88 39.96
N THR A 507 7.27 5.91 40.83
CA THR A 507 7.68 4.50 40.76
C THR A 507 7.33 3.88 39.41
N THR A 508 6.08 4.05 38.98
CA THR A 508 5.55 3.56 37.70
C THR A 508 6.29 4.16 36.51
N ILE A 509 6.64 5.45 36.57
CA ILE A 509 7.35 6.16 35.49
C ILE A 509 8.79 5.68 35.36
N ILE A 510 9.41 5.34 36.48
CA ILE A 510 10.76 4.79 36.55
C ILE A 510 10.78 3.37 35.96
N GLU A 511 9.90 2.50 36.46
CA GLU A 511 9.86 1.08 36.11
C GLU A 511 9.37 0.81 34.67
N ARG A 512 8.49 1.64 34.10
CA ARG A 512 7.78 1.32 32.84
C ARG A 512 8.33 2.00 31.59
N HIS A 513 9.65 2.21 31.52
CA HIS A 513 10.35 2.82 30.38
C HIS A 513 9.95 4.27 30.02
N CYS A 514 9.16 4.97 30.83
CA CYS A 514 8.75 6.35 30.54
C CYS A 514 9.94 7.32 30.51
N LEU A 515 10.85 7.24 31.49
CA LEU A 515 12.07 8.06 31.52
C LEU A 515 12.98 7.77 30.30
N GLY A 516 13.13 6.51 29.94
CA GLY A 516 13.92 6.11 28.77
C GLY A 516 13.34 6.66 27.48
N PHE A 517 12.02 6.57 27.32
CA PHE A 517 11.30 7.18 26.19
C PHE A 517 11.51 8.70 26.14
N THR A 518 11.43 9.41 27.27
CA THR A 518 11.68 10.85 27.32
C THR A 518 13.10 11.23 26.90
N ILE A 519 14.11 10.45 27.32
CA ILE A 519 15.50 10.69 26.91
C ILE A 519 15.66 10.63 25.39
N THR A 520 14.95 9.74 24.69
CA THR A 520 14.97 9.73 23.21
C THR A 520 14.38 10.99 22.59
N GLY A 521 13.48 11.69 23.28
CA GLY A 521 12.96 13.00 22.88
C GLY A 521 14.04 14.10 22.82
N LEU A 522 15.14 13.96 23.58
CA LEU A 522 16.30 14.87 23.52
C LEU A 522 17.10 14.72 22.22
N CYS A 523 16.96 13.59 21.53
CA CYS A 523 17.64 13.30 20.26
C CYS A 523 16.87 13.83 19.05
N SER A 524 15.60 14.23 19.21
CA SER A 524 14.79 14.74 18.11
C SER A 524 15.38 16.02 17.53
N ASP A 525 15.31 16.20 16.20
CA ASP A 525 15.69 17.45 15.51
C ASP A 525 14.82 18.64 15.91
N ARG A 526 13.61 18.38 16.44
CA ARG A 526 12.64 19.41 16.80
C ARG A 526 12.96 20.00 18.17
N SER A 527 13.34 21.28 18.19
CA SER A 527 13.59 22.04 19.43
C SER A 527 12.42 21.99 20.42
N ARG A 528 11.17 22.00 19.91
CA ARG A 528 9.96 21.86 20.74
C ARG A 528 9.91 20.52 21.49
N VAL A 529 10.23 19.41 20.82
CA VAL A 529 10.23 18.07 21.43
C VAL A 529 11.32 17.97 22.49
N ARG A 530 12.52 18.50 22.20
CA ARG A 530 13.60 18.58 23.19
C ARG A 530 13.19 19.38 24.43
N GLY A 531 12.56 20.53 24.24
CA GLY A 531 12.05 21.35 25.35
C GLY A 531 11.01 20.62 26.21
N MET A 532 10.07 19.89 25.59
CA MET A 532 9.10 19.06 26.30
C MET A 532 9.78 17.92 27.08
N ALA A 533 10.79 17.28 26.50
CA ALA A 533 11.56 16.23 27.15
C ALA A 533 12.35 16.75 28.37
N ILE A 534 13.04 17.88 28.24
CA ILE A 534 13.73 18.54 29.37
C ILE A 534 12.73 18.90 30.48
N GLY A 535 11.59 19.49 30.11
CA GLY A 535 10.53 19.82 31.07
C GLY A 535 10.07 18.59 31.87
N PHE A 536 9.80 17.47 31.19
CA PHE A 536 9.42 16.22 31.85
C PHE A 536 10.52 15.68 32.77
N ILE A 537 11.79 15.71 32.35
CA ILE A 537 12.93 15.27 33.18
C ILE A 537 13.02 16.12 34.44
N MET A 538 12.91 17.45 34.32
CA MET A 538 12.95 18.36 35.46
C MET A 538 11.80 18.13 36.44
N THR A 539 10.58 17.93 35.94
CA THR A 539 9.42 17.56 36.76
C THR A 539 9.64 16.21 37.46
N SER A 540 10.24 15.24 36.76
CA SER A 540 10.55 13.92 37.31
C SER A 540 11.60 14.01 38.43
N ILE A 541 12.65 14.83 38.26
CA ILE A 541 13.66 15.11 39.29
C ILE A 541 13.00 15.67 40.56
N ALA A 542 12.20 16.73 40.44
CA ALA A 542 11.56 17.39 41.58
C ALA A 542 10.62 16.46 42.38
N LYS A 543 9.98 15.51 41.70
CA LYS A 543 9.14 14.48 42.34
C LYS A 543 9.95 13.34 42.94
N LEU A 544 11.00 12.91 42.26
CA LEU A 544 11.87 11.82 42.72
C LEU A 544 12.62 12.21 43.99
N GLU A 545 13.04 13.47 44.14
CA GLU A 545 13.65 14.00 45.37
C GLU A 545 12.77 13.79 46.60
N LYS A 546 11.46 14.00 46.44
CA LYS A 546 10.44 13.85 47.50
C LYS A 546 10.02 12.41 47.74
N SER A 547 10.43 11.48 46.88
CA SER A 547 10.03 10.07 46.96
C SER A 547 10.92 9.26 47.91
N SER A 548 10.39 8.12 48.37
CA SER A 548 11.09 7.12 49.19
C SER A 548 11.67 5.96 48.37
N HIS A 549 11.82 6.11 47.04
CA HIS A 549 12.35 5.06 46.16
C HIS A 549 13.80 4.69 46.53
N ARG A 550 14.13 3.39 46.50
CA ARG A 550 15.42 2.85 46.99
C ARG A 550 16.60 3.33 46.14
N GLU A 551 16.46 3.30 44.82
CA GLU A 551 17.49 3.67 43.85
C GLU A 551 17.43 5.16 43.43
N LYS A 552 16.76 6.00 44.24
CA LYS A 552 16.50 7.40 43.84
C LYS A 552 17.76 8.21 43.59
N HIS A 553 18.82 8.01 44.37
CA HIS A 553 20.04 8.81 44.26
C HIS A 553 20.80 8.51 42.97
N GLN A 554 20.80 7.26 42.53
CA GLN A 554 21.44 6.82 41.30
C GLN A 554 20.69 7.39 40.08
N ILE A 555 19.36 7.34 40.09
CA ILE A 555 18.52 7.90 39.02
C ILE A 555 18.62 9.43 38.98
N LEU A 556 18.58 10.09 40.14
CA LEU A 556 18.80 11.54 40.24
C LEU A 556 20.18 11.93 39.72
N GLY A 557 21.23 11.19 40.09
CA GLY A 557 22.58 11.41 39.58
C GLY A 557 22.63 11.37 38.06
N LEU A 558 22.04 10.34 37.44
CA LEU A 558 21.96 10.22 35.98
C LEU A 558 21.19 11.38 35.34
N LEU A 559 19.97 11.66 35.80
CA LEU A 559 19.11 12.69 35.23
C LEU A 559 19.69 14.11 35.41
N CYS A 560 20.22 14.42 36.60
CA CYS A 560 20.86 15.71 36.86
C CYS A 560 22.13 15.88 36.03
N THR A 561 22.94 14.83 35.86
CA THR A 561 24.14 14.89 35.01
C THR A 561 23.76 15.12 33.54
N LEU A 562 22.71 14.46 33.05
CA LEU A 562 22.20 14.69 31.69
C LEU A 562 21.76 16.16 31.50
N VAL A 563 20.93 16.68 32.39
CA VAL A 563 20.45 18.07 32.31
C VAL A 563 21.62 19.06 32.45
N ALA A 564 22.53 18.85 33.39
CA ALA A 564 23.70 19.71 33.58
C ALA A 564 24.61 19.71 32.33
N SER A 565 24.79 18.56 31.69
CA SER A 565 25.62 18.41 30.49
C SER A 565 25.00 19.09 29.27
N ILE A 566 23.66 19.05 29.14
CA ILE A 566 22.94 19.80 28.11
C ILE A 566 23.13 21.30 28.36
N SER A 567 22.78 21.78 29.56
CA SER A 567 22.86 23.19 29.95
C SER A 567 24.28 23.77 29.85
N ASP A 568 25.33 22.99 30.09
CA ASP A 568 26.73 23.42 29.91
C ASP A 568 27.06 23.67 28.45
N LYS A 569 26.60 22.81 27.52
CA LYS A 569 26.74 23.07 26.09
C LYS A 569 25.92 24.27 25.64
N GLU A 570 24.72 24.46 26.17
CA GLU A 570 23.91 25.66 25.87
C GLU A 570 24.65 26.94 26.26
N LYS A 571 25.33 26.96 27.40
CA LYS A 571 26.13 28.12 27.85
C LYS A 571 27.35 28.36 26.96
N LYS A 572 27.97 27.31 26.42
CA LYS A 572 29.16 27.40 25.56
C LYS A 572 28.84 27.85 24.14
N ASP A 573 27.68 27.46 23.61
CA ASP A 573 27.27 27.76 22.23
C ASP A 573 26.37 29.03 22.11
N GLY A 574 26.10 29.74 23.22
CA GLY A 574 25.18 30.89 23.27
C GLY A 574 23.70 30.47 23.20
N GLU A 575 22.76 31.43 23.03
CA GLU A 575 21.29 31.22 22.97
C GLU A 575 20.78 30.17 21.94
N GLN A 576 21.68 29.47 21.25
CA GLN A 576 21.44 28.39 20.31
C GLN A 576 21.48 26.98 20.93
N GLY A 577 21.69 26.85 22.24
CA GLY A 577 21.81 25.55 22.93
C GLY A 577 20.66 24.55 22.71
N LEU A 578 19.43 25.05 22.61
CA LEU A 578 18.27 24.24 22.25
C LEU A 578 18.23 23.81 20.78
N LYS A 579 19.23 24.10 19.93
CA LYS A 579 19.27 23.73 18.50
C LYS A 579 19.96 22.39 18.23
N HIS A 580 20.95 21.98 19.02
CA HIS A 580 21.72 20.77 18.70
C HIS A 580 21.15 19.53 19.40
N PRO A 581 20.65 18.53 18.64
CA PRO A 581 20.19 17.28 19.22
C PRO A 581 21.36 16.48 19.81
N ILE A 582 21.06 15.71 20.86
CA ILE A 582 22.00 14.71 21.37
C ILE A 582 22.09 13.58 20.34
N PRO A 583 23.27 12.99 20.08
CA PRO A 583 23.39 11.78 19.28
C PRO A 583 22.43 10.69 19.75
N THR A 584 21.70 10.08 18.81
CA THR A 584 20.69 9.06 19.07
C THR A 584 21.27 7.88 19.83
N VAL A 585 22.51 7.51 19.53
CA VAL A 585 23.23 6.40 20.17
C VAL A 585 23.35 6.61 21.68
N LEU A 586 23.63 7.85 22.09
CA LEU A 586 23.72 8.19 23.50
C LEU A 586 22.34 8.29 24.14
N GLY A 587 21.33 8.79 23.42
CA GLY A 587 19.94 8.76 23.89
C GLY A 587 19.46 7.34 24.22
N VAL A 588 19.69 6.39 23.31
CA VAL A 588 19.35 4.97 23.52
C VAL A 588 20.17 4.38 24.68
N PHE A 589 21.48 4.66 24.74
CA PHE A 589 22.32 4.21 25.85
C PHE A 589 21.81 4.69 27.20
N PHE A 590 21.56 5.99 27.36
CA PHE A 590 21.07 6.54 28.61
C PHE A 590 19.67 6.03 28.97
N ALA A 591 18.81 5.83 27.98
CA ALA A 591 17.50 5.21 28.18
C ALA A 591 17.62 3.77 28.74
N GLN A 592 18.61 3.01 28.27
CA GLN A 592 18.92 1.68 28.83
C GLN A 592 19.57 1.75 30.21
N CYS A 593 20.46 2.71 30.44
CA CYS A 593 21.09 2.91 31.75
C CYS A 593 20.02 3.11 32.82
N VAL A 594 18.97 3.90 32.58
CA VAL A 594 17.86 4.06 33.52
C VAL A 594 17.29 2.70 33.95
N GLN A 595 17.04 1.79 33.01
CA GLN A 595 16.47 0.46 33.29
C GLN A 595 17.45 -0.45 34.05
N ILE A 596 18.74 -0.34 33.74
CA ILE A 596 19.78 -1.09 34.44
C ILE A 596 19.91 -0.59 35.88
N VAL A 597 19.90 0.72 36.12
CA VAL A 597 20.03 1.33 37.46
C VAL A 597 18.89 0.89 38.39
N ILE A 598 17.69 0.67 37.85
CA ILE A 598 16.52 0.25 38.63
C ILE A 598 16.65 -1.22 39.07
N ASN A 599 17.41 -2.04 38.35
CA ASN A 599 17.55 -3.47 38.63
C ASN A 599 18.98 -3.81 39.08
N PRO A 600 19.25 -3.87 40.40
CA PRO A 600 20.54 -4.28 40.94
C PRO A 600 20.99 -5.69 40.55
N GLY A 601 20.07 -6.56 40.10
CA GLY A 601 20.38 -7.92 39.63
C GLY A 601 20.82 -7.98 38.17
N HIS A 602 20.87 -6.85 37.46
CA HIS A 602 21.29 -6.82 36.07
C HIS A 602 22.82 -7.01 35.93
N PHE A 603 23.27 -7.85 34.98
CA PHE A 603 24.69 -8.18 34.78
C PHE A 603 25.58 -6.96 34.51
N LEU A 604 25.02 -5.89 33.91
CA LEU A 604 25.73 -4.61 33.68
C LEU A 604 25.65 -3.61 34.84
N TYR A 605 24.93 -3.92 35.93
CA TYR A 605 24.65 -2.94 36.99
C TYR A 605 25.92 -2.33 37.57
N GLU A 606 26.88 -3.16 37.98
CA GLU A 606 28.14 -2.71 38.59
C GLU A 606 28.96 -1.85 37.63
N LYS A 607 29.02 -2.23 36.35
CA LYS A 607 29.75 -1.48 35.31
C LYS A 607 29.11 -0.12 35.06
N ILE A 608 27.79 -0.07 34.91
CA ILE A 608 27.07 1.20 34.70
C ILE A 608 27.17 2.09 35.94
N MET A 609 27.02 1.55 37.14
CA MET A 609 27.23 2.33 38.38
C MET A 609 28.65 2.88 38.48
N THR A 610 29.65 2.07 38.16
CA THR A 610 31.06 2.49 38.15
C THR A 610 31.28 3.62 37.15
N LEU A 611 30.73 3.52 35.94
CA LEU A 611 30.79 4.59 34.94
C LEU A 611 30.15 5.88 35.44
N LEU A 612 28.94 5.80 36.02
CA LEU A 612 28.22 6.98 36.54
C LEU A 612 28.96 7.63 37.71
N LEU A 613 29.67 6.86 38.54
CA LEU A 613 30.46 7.36 39.67
C LEU A 613 31.83 7.91 39.26
N GLN A 614 32.47 7.31 38.25
CA GLN A 614 33.74 7.80 37.70
C GLN A 614 33.56 9.12 36.95
N GLN A 615 32.36 9.36 36.43
CA GLN A 615 32.02 10.59 35.73
C GLN A 615 31.77 11.74 36.72
N GLY A 616 32.28 12.92 36.35
CA GLY A 616 31.95 14.16 37.05
C GLY A 616 30.54 14.67 36.74
N PRO A 617 30.13 15.83 37.27
CA PRO A 617 28.78 16.38 37.10
C PRO A 617 28.44 16.81 35.66
N ILE A 618 29.43 16.84 34.75
CA ILE A 618 29.29 17.22 33.34
C ILE A 618 29.95 16.13 32.50
N MET A 619 29.22 15.61 31.52
CA MET A 619 29.67 14.62 30.56
C MET A 619 29.74 15.21 29.14
N ASP A 620 30.64 14.66 28.31
CA ASP A 620 30.60 14.98 26.88
C ASP A 620 29.55 14.11 26.18
N LEU A 621 28.40 14.71 25.91
CA LEU A 621 27.26 14.07 25.24
C LEU A 621 27.49 13.83 23.73
N TYR A 622 28.69 14.03 23.21
CA TYR A 622 28.99 13.94 21.77
C TYR A 622 30.13 12.96 21.49
N ASP A 623 30.49 12.19 22.51
CA ASP A 623 31.56 11.22 22.45
C ASP A 623 31.09 9.84 22.94
N LEU A 624 31.64 8.78 22.36
CA LEU A 624 31.23 7.38 22.59
C LEU A 624 32.06 6.56 23.61
N PRO A 625 33.01 7.10 24.41
CA PRO A 625 33.93 6.26 25.17
C PRO A 625 33.20 5.40 26.20
N TYR A 626 32.03 5.83 26.66
CA TYR A 626 31.24 5.17 27.69
C TYR A 626 30.68 3.82 27.27
N ILE A 627 30.19 3.70 26.03
CA ILE A 627 29.63 2.44 25.51
C ILE A 627 30.74 1.41 25.30
N LEU A 628 31.91 1.86 24.84
CA LEU A 628 33.08 0.99 24.62
C LEU A 628 33.75 0.56 25.93
N GLN A 629 33.69 1.38 26.98
CA GLN A 629 34.17 1.01 28.31
C GLN A 629 33.30 -0.06 28.98
N VAL A 630 32.00 -0.12 28.68
CA VAL A 630 31.13 -1.22 29.14
C VAL A 630 31.60 -2.56 28.54
N ALA A 631 32.01 -2.57 27.27
CA ALA A 631 32.45 -3.76 26.53
C ALA A 631 33.86 -4.27 26.90
N SER A 632 34.36 -3.97 28.10
CA SER A 632 35.77 -4.14 28.48
C SER A 632 36.30 -5.58 28.30
N LEU A 633 37.60 -5.62 27.96
CA LEU A 633 38.50 -6.70 27.52
C LEU A 633 38.59 -7.98 28.38
N GLU A 634 37.91 -8.04 29.52
CA GLU A 634 37.97 -9.19 30.41
C GLU A 634 37.01 -10.28 29.91
N ARG A 635 37.58 -11.45 29.59
CA ARG A 635 36.80 -12.66 29.27
C ARG A 635 36.14 -13.21 30.55
N GLY A 636 35.14 -12.49 31.06
CA GLY A 636 34.23 -13.00 32.07
C GLY A 636 33.12 -13.85 31.46
N ASP A 637 32.36 -14.56 32.29
CA ASP A 637 31.26 -15.44 31.87
C ASP A 637 30.16 -14.69 31.08
N ASP A 638 30.02 -13.38 31.28
CA ASP A 638 28.99 -12.55 30.64
C ASP A 638 29.46 -11.79 29.38
N TYR A 639 30.72 -11.94 28.95
CA TYR A 639 31.31 -11.20 27.82
C TYR A 639 30.43 -11.17 26.54
N TYR A 640 29.85 -12.31 26.16
CA TYR A 640 28.98 -12.39 24.98
C TYR A 640 27.64 -11.65 25.14
N LYS A 641 27.09 -11.61 26.36
CA LYS A 641 25.88 -10.85 26.67
C LYS A 641 26.15 -9.35 26.58
N GLU A 642 27.31 -8.91 27.05
CA GLU A 642 27.75 -7.53 26.98
C GLU A 642 27.94 -7.07 25.54
N ILE A 643 28.61 -7.87 24.70
CA ILE A 643 28.76 -7.58 23.27
C ILE A 643 27.38 -7.52 22.60
N SER A 644 26.52 -8.51 22.85
CA SER A 644 25.18 -8.50 22.25
C SER A 644 24.37 -7.27 22.67
N TRP A 645 24.53 -6.80 23.90
CA TRP A 645 23.87 -5.60 24.40
C TRP A 645 24.42 -4.34 23.73
N VAL A 646 25.74 -4.21 23.64
CA VAL A 646 26.41 -3.07 22.96
C VAL A 646 26.04 -3.04 21.48
N LEU A 647 26.09 -4.16 20.76
CA LEU A 647 25.66 -4.25 19.37
C LEU A 647 24.19 -3.84 19.22
N GLY A 648 23.32 -4.23 20.15
CA GLY A 648 21.92 -3.79 20.16
C GLY A 648 21.76 -2.27 20.25
N ILE A 649 22.55 -1.61 21.11
CA ILE A 649 22.55 -0.14 21.21
C ILE A 649 23.13 0.50 19.94
N LEU A 650 24.19 -0.08 19.37
CA LEU A 650 24.81 0.48 18.17
C LEU A 650 23.86 0.42 16.96
N VAL A 651 23.16 -0.71 16.80
CA VAL A 651 22.15 -0.90 15.75
C VAL A 651 20.99 0.09 15.92
N ALA A 652 20.47 0.24 17.14
CA ALA A 652 19.35 1.13 17.43
C ALA A 652 19.74 2.62 17.33
N GLY A 653 20.99 2.95 17.68
CA GLY A 653 21.49 4.31 17.75
C GLY A 653 21.90 4.92 16.42
N LEU A 654 22.25 4.13 15.39
CA LEU A 654 22.72 4.69 14.12
C LEU A 654 21.54 5.20 13.28
N LYS A 655 21.20 6.49 13.42
CA LYS A 655 20.09 7.12 12.69
C LYS A 655 20.48 8.41 11.97
N THR A 656 21.37 9.21 12.54
CA THR A 656 21.76 10.52 11.99
C THR A 656 23.18 10.53 11.44
N THR A 657 23.51 11.55 10.65
CA THR A 657 24.88 11.79 10.18
C THR A 657 25.85 12.11 11.33
N GLN A 658 25.34 12.68 12.43
CA GLN A 658 26.11 12.91 13.65
C GLN A 658 26.48 11.59 14.33
N ASP A 659 25.56 10.62 14.38
CA ASP A 659 25.83 9.27 14.88
C ASP A 659 26.91 8.58 14.04
N LEU A 660 26.84 8.73 12.72
CA LEU A 660 27.81 8.18 11.78
C LEU A 660 29.21 8.75 11.98
N ALA A 661 29.33 10.07 12.19
CA ALA A 661 30.61 10.72 12.47
C ALA A 661 31.26 10.18 13.75
N ILE A 662 30.47 9.92 14.78
CA ILE A 662 30.94 9.33 16.03
C ILE A 662 31.45 7.90 15.79
N TYR A 663 30.73 7.09 15.00
CA TYR A 663 31.12 5.70 14.72
C TYR A 663 32.40 5.62 13.92
N HIS A 664 32.56 6.53 12.98
CA HIS A 664 33.78 6.68 12.21
C HIS A 664 34.97 7.08 13.11
N ASN A 665 34.81 8.15 13.91
CA ASN A 665 35.89 8.66 14.76
C ASN A 665 36.37 7.65 15.81
N ARG A 666 35.45 6.79 16.27
CA ARG A 666 35.72 5.73 17.27
C ARG A 666 36.03 4.38 16.64
N ARG A 667 36.16 4.28 15.31
CA ARG A 667 36.50 3.06 14.56
C ARG A 667 35.56 1.87 14.88
N ILE A 668 34.28 2.17 15.13
CA ILE A 668 33.28 1.18 15.51
C ILE A 668 33.10 0.13 14.41
N PHE A 669 33.03 0.57 13.15
CA PHE A 669 32.88 -0.33 12.00
C PHE A 669 34.03 -1.33 11.89
N GLY A 670 35.28 -0.87 12.04
CA GLY A 670 36.44 -1.77 12.06
C GLY A 670 36.37 -2.79 13.20
N GLY A 671 35.92 -2.36 14.39
CA GLY A 671 35.67 -3.26 15.53
C GLY A 671 34.60 -4.31 15.23
N CYS A 672 33.48 -3.92 14.63
CA CYS A 672 32.39 -4.82 14.24
C CYS A 672 32.82 -5.84 13.17
N LEU A 673 33.57 -5.41 12.15
CA LEU A 673 34.08 -6.33 11.12
C LEU A 673 35.07 -7.33 11.71
N ASN A 674 35.94 -6.90 12.62
CA ASN A 674 36.83 -7.81 13.34
C ASN A 674 36.06 -8.79 14.22
N ALA A 675 34.99 -8.33 14.88
CA ALA A 675 34.12 -9.18 15.68
C ALA A 675 33.37 -10.20 14.83
N TYR A 676 32.98 -9.86 13.60
CA TYR A 676 32.32 -10.78 12.67
C TYR A 676 33.23 -11.97 12.27
N VAL A 677 34.52 -11.72 12.06
CA VAL A 677 35.51 -12.75 11.68
C VAL A 677 35.97 -13.60 12.87
N ALA A 678 35.72 -13.14 14.10
CA ALA A 678 36.17 -13.85 15.28
C ALA A 678 35.55 -15.27 15.37
N PRO A 679 36.35 -16.32 15.64
CA PRO A 679 35.89 -17.72 15.59
C PRO A 679 34.83 -18.07 16.66
N HIS A 680 34.62 -17.20 17.64
CA HIS A 680 33.64 -17.37 18.71
C HIS A 680 32.48 -16.37 18.62
N CYS A 681 32.29 -15.70 17.48
CA CYS A 681 31.17 -14.81 17.27
C CYS A 681 29.88 -15.62 17.11
N SER A 682 28.88 -15.34 17.94
CA SER A 682 27.57 -15.98 17.83
C SER A 682 26.84 -15.50 16.57
N ASP A 683 26.00 -16.36 15.99
CA ASP A 683 25.27 -16.00 14.77
C ASP A 683 24.34 -14.80 14.98
N ARG A 684 23.74 -14.68 16.17
CA ARG A 684 22.99 -13.49 16.58
C ARG A 684 23.83 -12.21 16.59
N ALA A 685 25.11 -12.27 16.96
CA ALA A 685 25.99 -11.10 16.90
C ALA A 685 26.35 -10.75 15.45
N LYS A 686 26.57 -11.76 14.59
CA LYS A 686 26.78 -11.56 13.14
C LYS A 686 25.57 -10.91 12.48
N GLU A 687 24.36 -11.38 12.78
CA GLU A 687 23.10 -10.78 12.31
C GLU A 687 23.00 -9.30 12.69
N ARG A 688 23.30 -8.95 13.95
CA ARG A 688 23.29 -7.55 14.41
C ARG A 688 24.36 -6.69 13.75
N ILE A 689 25.53 -7.24 13.45
CA ILE A 689 26.57 -6.54 12.71
C ILE A 689 26.11 -6.28 11.26
N LEU A 690 25.50 -7.25 10.60
CA LEU A 690 24.93 -7.07 9.27
C LEU A 690 23.78 -6.05 9.27
N GLU A 691 22.91 -6.09 10.27
CA GLU A 691 21.84 -5.10 10.48
C GLU A 691 22.42 -3.68 10.66
N LEU A 692 23.50 -3.55 11.43
CA LEU A 692 24.19 -2.27 11.60
C LEU A 692 24.74 -1.73 10.26
N LEU A 693 25.41 -2.59 9.47
CA LEU A 693 25.94 -2.22 8.15
C LEU A 693 24.81 -1.83 7.19
N TRP A 694 23.70 -2.54 7.24
CA TRP A 694 22.49 -2.25 6.47
C TRP A 694 21.89 -0.88 6.83
N ASN A 695 21.76 -0.59 8.13
CA ASN A 695 21.29 0.71 8.62
C ASN A 695 22.26 1.84 8.23
N THR A 696 23.56 1.57 8.25
CA THR A 696 24.59 2.54 7.82
C THR A 696 24.43 2.93 6.36
N ALA A 697 24.03 1.99 5.49
CA ALA A 697 23.76 2.27 4.09
C ALA A 697 22.52 3.17 3.89
N ALA A 698 21.60 3.22 4.86
CA ALA A 698 20.43 4.10 4.81
C ALA A 698 20.75 5.56 5.17
N VAL A 699 21.84 5.80 5.93
CA VAL A 699 22.24 7.14 6.36
C VAL A 699 23.03 7.83 5.25
N GLU A 700 22.74 9.11 5.01
CA GLU A 700 23.44 9.92 4.01
C GLU A 700 24.96 9.91 4.23
N GLY A 701 25.72 9.57 3.18
CA GLY A 701 27.18 9.47 3.23
C GLY A 701 27.74 8.23 3.94
N GLY A 702 26.89 7.38 4.53
CA GLY A 702 27.32 6.21 5.27
C GLY A 702 27.90 5.10 4.39
N ALA A 703 27.22 4.78 3.27
CA ALA A 703 27.72 3.82 2.31
C ALA A 703 29.10 4.20 1.74
N THR A 704 29.28 5.48 1.35
CA THR A 704 30.55 6.02 0.88
C THR A 704 31.66 5.86 1.93
N THR A 705 31.35 6.11 3.20
CA THR A 705 32.31 5.97 4.31
C THR A 705 32.71 4.51 4.53
N LEU A 706 31.77 3.57 4.45
CA LEU A 706 32.06 2.15 4.57
C LEU A 706 32.95 1.64 3.43
N ILE A 707 32.68 2.05 2.18
CA ILE A 707 33.45 1.65 1.01
C ILE A 707 34.88 2.20 1.06
N THR A 708 35.03 3.52 1.24
CA THR A 708 36.33 4.20 1.08
C THR A 708 37.24 4.07 2.30
N ARG A 709 36.69 3.99 3.52
CA ARG A 709 37.49 4.01 4.77
C ARG A 709 37.56 2.66 5.47
N ASN A 710 36.54 1.80 5.33
CA ASN A 710 36.48 0.50 6.02
C ASN A 710 36.65 -0.69 5.07
N ALA A 711 36.87 -0.45 3.76
CA ALA A 711 37.09 -1.47 2.73
C ALA A 711 36.01 -2.58 2.72
N ILE A 712 34.75 -2.22 2.99
CA ILE A 712 33.66 -3.19 3.18
C ILE A 712 33.43 -4.12 1.99
N MET A 713 33.69 -3.66 0.76
CA MET A 713 33.52 -4.47 -0.45
C MET A 713 34.45 -5.68 -0.48
N SER A 714 35.73 -5.47 -0.14
CA SER A 714 36.71 -6.56 -0.04
C SER A 714 36.38 -7.55 1.09
N PHE A 715 35.81 -7.04 2.18
CA PHE A 715 35.34 -7.87 3.27
C PHE A 715 34.16 -8.76 2.83
N ILE A 716 33.16 -8.17 2.17
CA ILE A 716 31.99 -8.91 1.65
C ILE A 716 32.45 -9.99 0.67
N GLU A 717 33.37 -9.68 -0.25
CA GLU A 717 33.94 -10.64 -1.19
C GLU A 717 34.62 -11.82 -0.47
N THR A 718 35.41 -11.52 0.56
CA THR A 718 36.09 -12.54 1.36
C THR A 718 35.09 -13.45 2.09
N GLN A 719 34.04 -12.88 2.68
CA GLN A 719 33.02 -13.65 3.39
C GLN A 719 32.13 -14.44 2.43
N ALA A 720 31.80 -13.89 1.25
CA ALA A 720 31.03 -14.56 0.22
C ALA A 720 31.71 -15.84 -0.27
N ASN A 721 33.05 -15.90 -0.26
CA ASN A 721 33.81 -17.12 -0.61
C ASN A 721 33.66 -18.25 0.43
N SER A 722 33.30 -17.93 1.67
CA SER A 722 33.18 -18.89 2.78
C SER A 722 31.75 -19.09 3.29
N ALA A 723 30.79 -18.32 2.78
CA ALA A 723 29.41 -18.28 3.28
C ALA A 723 28.54 -19.43 2.73
N GLU A 724 27.56 -19.83 3.52
CA GLU A 724 26.48 -20.72 3.07
C GLU A 724 25.51 -19.99 2.12
N LYS A 725 24.64 -20.74 1.41
CA LYS A 725 23.78 -20.18 0.35
C LYS A 725 22.89 -19.02 0.82
N ASP A 726 22.35 -19.08 2.03
CA ASP A 726 21.43 -18.06 2.55
C ASP A 726 22.17 -16.77 2.94
N ASP A 727 23.33 -16.91 3.59
CA ASP A 727 24.21 -15.78 3.94
C ASP A 727 24.79 -15.09 2.69
N LEU A 728 25.08 -15.85 1.64
CA LEU A 728 25.54 -15.33 0.35
C LEU A 728 24.51 -14.35 -0.25
N VAL A 729 23.22 -14.69 -0.20
CA VAL A 729 22.15 -13.82 -0.72
C VAL A 729 22.08 -12.50 0.05
N LEU A 730 22.20 -12.55 1.39
CA LEU A 730 22.21 -11.36 2.23
C LEU A 730 23.41 -10.46 1.94
N LEU A 731 24.60 -11.04 1.80
CA LEU A 731 25.82 -10.31 1.48
C LEU A 731 25.77 -9.66 0.10
N LYS A 732 25.22 -10.33 -0.92
CA LYS A 732 24.96 -9.76 -2.26
C LYS A 732 23.97 -8.59 -2.21
N ARG A 733 22.89 -8.72 -1.43
CA ARG A 733 21.92 -7.62 -1.26
C ARG A 733 22.55 -6.41 -0.57
N LEU A 734 23.39 -6.66 0.43
CA LEU A 734 24.12 -5.60 1.14
C LEU A 734 25.10 -4.89 0.20
N SER A 735 25.85 -5.62 -0.63
CA SER A 735 26.77 -5.02 -1.60
C SER A 735 26.05 -4.18 -2.65
N ALA A 736 24.91 -4.65 -3.18
CA ALA A 736 24.04 -3.89 -4.08
C ALA A 736 23.59 -2.57 -3.45
N ARG A 737 23.01 -2.65 -2.24
CA ARG A 737 22.50 -1.49 -1.50
C ARG A 737 23.60 -0.47 -1.20
N LEU A 738 24.78 -0.94 -0.77
CA LEU A 738 25.92 -0.06 -0.50
C LEU A 738 26.40 0.66 -1.76
N TYR A 739 26.44 -0.03 -2.90
CA TYR A 739 26.80 0.61 -4.16
C TYR A 739 25.77 1.67 -4.59
N GLU A 740 24.48 1.34 -4.54
CA GLU A 740 23.39 2.24 -4.90
C GLU A 740 23.33 3.49 -4.01
N ALA A 741 23.49 3.33 -2.69
CA ALA A 741 23.45 4.42 -1.72
C ALA A 741 24.74 5.26 -1.67
N SER A 742 25.79 4.84 -2.37
CA SER A 742 27.07 5.56 -2.37
C SER A 742 27.10 6.73 -3.37
N SER A 743 27.99 7.70 -3.12
CA SER A 743 28.27 8.75 -4.10
C SER A 743 29.09 8.17 -5.25
N LYS A 744 28.39 7.72 -6.30
CA LYS A 744 28.98 7.02 -7.46
C LYS A 744 30.17 7.76 -8.08
N GLY A 745 30.11 9.09 -8.18
CA GLY A 745 31.20 9.91 -8.70
C GLY A 745 32.46 9.81 -7.85
N HIS A 746 32.32 10.01 -6.53
CA HIS A 746 33.44 9.96 -5.60
C HIS A 746 34.03 8.54 -5.45
N VAL A 747 33.16 7.52 -5.42
CA VAL A 747 33.60 6.12 -5.30
C VAL A 747 34.32 5.65 -6.56
N LYS A 748 33.85 6.03 -7.76
CA LYS A 748 34.53 5.69 -9.03
C LYS A 748 35.93 6.33 -9.12
N GLU A 749 36.06 7.58 -8.69
CA GLU A 749 37.35 8.27 -8.62
C GLU A 749 38.30 7.58 -7.63
N TRP A 750 37.82 7.24 -6.44
CA TRP A 750 38.61 6.54 -5.42
C TRP A 750 39.05 5.14 -5.86
N ALA A 751 38.14 4.36 -6.45
CA ALA A 751 38.40 2.98 -6.86
C ALA A 751 39.16 2.86 -8.19
N LYS A 752 39.39 3.97 -8.90
CA LYS A 752 39.99 3.99 -10.25
C LYS A 752 39.31 3.03 -11.24
N GLY A 753 38.00 2.81 -11.10
CA GLY A 753 37.22 1.90 -11.94
C GLY A 753 37.20 0.42 -11.52
N ASN A 754 38.01 0.00 -10.54
CA ASN A 754 38.08 -1.42 -10.14
C ASN A 754 36.90 -1.93 -9.30
N LEU A 755 36.00 -1.05 -8.86
CA LEU A 755 34.87 -1.43 -8.01
C LEU A 755 33.83 -2.28 -8.76
N GLU A 756 33.67 -2.05 -10.06
CA GLU A 756 32.71 -2.78 -10.90
C GLU A 756 33.13 -4.25 -11.04
N ALA A 757 34.44 -4.54 -11.13
CA ALA A 757 34.97 -5.91 -11.13
C ALA A 757 34.69 -6.65 -9.80
N HIS A 758 34.87 -5.99 -8.65
CA HIS A 758 34.54 -6.61 -7.35
C HIS A 758 33.04 -6.89 -7.20
N LEU A 759 32.17 -6.05 -7.78
CA LEU A 759 30.72 -6.31 -7.80
C LEU A 759 30.40 -7.49 -8.70
N GLU A 760 30.97 -7.56 -9.91
CA GLU A 760 30.81 -8.70 -10.82
C GLU A 760 31.24 -10.01 -10.16
N ASP A 761 32.40 -10.05 -9.49
CA ASP A 761 32.89 -11.25 -8.78
C ASP A 761 31.96 -11.70 -7.65
N ILE A 762 31.25 -10.75 -7.00
CA ILE A 762 30.26 -11.04 -5.96
C ILE A 762 28.94 -11.56 -6.57
N PHE A 763 28.52 -11.10 -7.76
CA PHE A 763 27.24 -11.49 -8.36
C PHE A 763 27.31 -12.74 -9.26
N VAL A 764 28.46 -13.01 -9.87
CA VAL A 764 28.67 -14.14 -10.80
C VAL A 764 28.73 -15.51 -10.09
N LYS A 765 29.17 -15.54 -8.83
CA LYS A 765 29.13 -16.73 -7.95
C LYS A 765 27.78 -16.84 -7.29
#